data_AF-A0A1A7ZQP9-F1
#
_entry.id   AF-A0A1A7ZQP9-F1
#
_cell.length_a   1.000
_cell.length_b   1.000
_cell.length_c   1.000
_cell.angle_alpha   90.00
_cell.angle_beta   90.00
_cell.angle_gamma   90.00
#
_symmetry.space_group_name_H-M   'P 1'
#
loop_
_entity.id
_entity.type
_entity.pdbx_description
1 polymer ?
#
loop_
_entity_poly.entity_id
_entity_poly.type
_entity_poly.pdbx_seq_one_letter_code
_entity_poly.pdbx_strand_id
1 'polypeptide(L)'
;MQPEDMEVPLINNLNDNGDRARPKGKDVFKDQQKESESSMESPNLEFEYGDSDTLSAELSELYSYTEEPEFALNRDNFEEDFRSHAKGRRWTELPMEEQKAYVMSLLDALEVTDRDKRLKVARAILYLTQGVFDECDTEVDVLHWSRHNIFLLYDMGLFTALLELLSMEIDNSQACSSAVRKPAISLADSTELRVLLSIMYLMVETVRVQTEDDRPEWREAREAFKNELGSPLYNGEPFALLLFTMVTKFCSMNAPHFPMKKVLLLLWKTILFTLGGFEELQEMKVRGRERLCLTPLPEDSIKVVRAMRAASPPASAMELIEQQQQQQKRGRRSRRSAFVDSLEGDSPFPKKQPLVKQDSLDTYNERDPFKNDDARDEEEDPEDTDSGIEGEVDPLDRDVIIQPPPPPPPLRPPTERVNFPKGLPWAPKVREKDIEHFLETSRNKFIGFTLGNDTETLVGLPRPIHESVKTLKLHKYVSIAEVQIKKEEELQQCPLSLGEEEVEETPAEILYVGMLPNLSQYVIALLKLLLAAAPTSKAKTDSINILADVLPEEMPITVLQSMKLGIDVNRHKEIIVKAISALLLLLLKHLKLSHIYQFEVVSQHLVFANCIPLILKFFNQNIMSYISAKNSICVLDFPHCVVHEMPELTAESLEAGDCSQFCWRNLFSCINLLRILNKLTKWKHSRTMMLVVFKSAPILKRALKVKQAMM
;
A
#
# COMPACT_ATOMS: atom_id res chain seq x y z
N MET A 1 23.04 45.85 -53.27
CA MET A 1 24.04 46.88 -53.64
C MET A 1 24.12 47.82 -52.45
N GLN A 2 25.33 48.16 -52.00
CA GLN A 2 25.65 48.63 -50.62
C GLN A 2 25.40 47.56 -49.51
N PRO A 3 26.44 47.27 -48.68
CA PRO A 3 26.37 46.54 -47.41
C PRO A 3 26.79 47.43 -46.20
N GLU A 4 26.66 46.94 -44.97
CA GLU A 4 27.26 47.50 -43.72
C GLU A 4 27.03 46.51 -42.53
N ASP A 5 27.69 46.65 -41.36
CA ASP A 5 29.10 46.31 -41.11
C ASP A 5 29.36 45.93 -39.61
N MET A 6 30.59 45.46 -39.30
CA MET A 6 31.30 45.23 -38.01
C MET A 6 30.62 45.35 -36.60
N GLU A 7 30.65 44.22 -35.87
CA GLU A 7 31.30 43.95 -34.55
C GLU A 7 31.45 44.99 -33.38
N VAL A 8 30.96 44.61 -32.17
CA VAL A 8 31.69 44.62 -30.83
C VAL A 8 31.99 46.05 -30.22
N PRO A 9 32.43 46.32 -28.94
CA PRO A 9 32.62 45.55 -27.66
C PRO A 9 31.96 46.09 -26.34
N LEU A 10 31.91 45.20 -25.33
CA LEU A 10 32.27 45.28 -23.87
C LEU A 10 32.28 46.57 -22.98
N ILE A 11 31.91 46.33 -21.70
CA ILE A 11 32.48 46.82 -20.39
C ILE A 11 31.94 48.10 -19.69
N ASN A 12 31.69 47.92 -18.37
CA ASN A 12 31.61 48.76 -17.14
C ASN A 12 31.74 50.31 -17.26
N ASN A 13 31.14 51.15 -16.38
CA ASN A 13 31.48 51.24 -14.93
C ASN A 13 30.66 52.30 -14.12
N LEU A 14 30.58 52.09 -12.78
CA LEU A 14 30.65 53.06 -11.65
C LEU A 14 29.51 54.06 -11.26
N ASN A 15 29.46 54.29 -9.92
CA ASN A 15 29.02 55.46 -9.13
C ASN A 15 27.50 55.78 -8.93
N ASP A 16 27.04 56.22 -7.73
CA ASP A 16 27.65 56.16 -6.38
C ASP A 16 26.60 56.29 -5.22
N ASN A 17 26.99 55.81 -4.02
CA ASN A 17 26.52 56.04 -2.64
C ASN A 17 25.08 56.54 -2.29
N GLY A 18 24.45 55.81 -1.35
CA GLY A 18 23.33 56.26 -0.50
C GLY A 18 23.20 55.34 0.74
N ASP A 19 23.12 55.89 1.96
CA ASP A 19 23.52 55.17 3.19
C ASP A 19 22.40 54.40 3.95
N ARG A 20 22.85 53.32 4.62
CA ARG A 20 22.23 52.45 5.65
C ARG A 20 20.74 52.57 6.03
N ALA A 21 20.07 51.41 6.01
CA ALA A 21 19.11 50.99 7.04
C ALA A 21 19.30 49.50 7.42
N ARG A 22 19.28 49.16 8.72
CA ARG A 22 19.38 47.77 9.22
C ARG A 22 17.98 47.19 9.52
N PRO A 23 17.59 46.01 9.00
CA PRO A 23 16.44 45.26 9.52
C PRO A 23 16.73 44.70 10.92
N LYS A 24 15.69 44.60 11.76
CA LYS A 24 15.79 44.02 13.11
C LYS A 24 15.47 42.53 13.05
N GLY A 25 16.42 41.68 13.45
CA GLY A 25 16.14 40.25 13.65
C GLY A 25 15.39 40.03 14.97
N LYS A 26 14.15 39.54 14.92
CA LYS A 26 13.47 38.99 16.11
C LYS A 26 12.50 37.82 15.87
N ASP A 27 12.08 37.57 14.63
CA ASP A 27 11.06 36.54 14.35
C ASP A 27 11.63 35.12 14.13
N VAL A 28 12.88 34.99 13.67
CA VAL A 28 13.52 33.69 13.35
C VAL A 28 13.56 32.71 14.54
N PHE A 29 13.56 33.21 15.77
CA PHE A 29 13.58 32.36 16.98
C PHE A 29 12.23 31.74 17.37
N LYS A 30 11.10 32.20 16.79
CA LYS A 30 9.79 31.59 17.09
C LYS A 30 9.53 30.29 16.33
N ASP A 31 10.00 30.18 15.10
CA ASP A 31 9.76 28.97 14.30
C ASP A 31 10.63 27.79 14.77
N GLN A 32 11.88 28.04 15.18
CA GLN A 32 12.74 26.99 15.75
C GLN A 32 12.20 26.44 17.09
N GLN A 33 11.47 27.24 17.88
CA GLN A 33 10.76 26.72 19.06
C GLN A 33 9.54 25.86 18.68
N LYS A 34 8.82 26.19 17.60
CA LYS A 34 7.74 25.33 17.07
C LYS A 34 8.26 23.99 16.54
N GLU A 35 9.39 23.98 15.82
CA GLU A 35 10.01 22.72 15.38
C GLU A 35 10.43 21.84 16.57
N SER A 36 10.92 22.45 17.65
CA SER A 36 11.38 21.73 18.85
C SER A 36 10.26 20.98 19.61
N GLU A 37 9.02 21.49 19.60
CA GLU A 37 7.88 20.84 20.25
C GLU A 37 7.18 19.78 19.36
N SER A 38 7.57 19.66 18.08
CA SER A 38 7.03 18.65 17.15
C SER A 38 7.41 17.19 17.48
N SER A 39 8.20 16.98 18.53
CA SER A 39 8.53 15.64 19.07
C SER A 39 7.39 14.99 19.86
N MET A 40 6.21 15.62 19.92
CA MET A 40 4.98 14.97 20.42
C MET A 40 4.73 13.63 19.72
N GLU A 41 4.20 12.68 20.48
CA GLU A 41 4.00 11.32 20.00
C GLU A 41 3.10 11.28 18.76
N SER A 42 3.62 10.78 17.64
CA SER A 42 2.75 10.29 16.57
C SER A 42 1.75 9.29 17.17
N PRO A 43 0.43 9.43 16.93
CA PRO A 43 -0.54 8.51 17.48
C PRO A 43 -0.35 7.09 16.91
N ASN A 44 -0.83 6.08 17.63
CA ASN A 44 -1.01 4.76 17.02
C ASN A 44 -2.12 4.88 15.98
N LEU A 45 -1.86 4.48 14.73
CA LEU A 45 -2.87 4.60 13.68
C LEU A 45 -3.87 3.43 13.77
N GLU A 46 -5.13 3.74 14.05
CA GLU A 46 -6.23 2.78 13.99
C GLU A 46 -6.60 2.54 12.52
N PHE A 47 -5.91 1.57 11.91
CA PHE A 47 -6.07 1.19 10.51
C PHE A 47 -6.29 -0.31 10.39
N GLU A 48 -7.42 -0.68 9.78
CA GLU A 48 -7.76 -2.06 9.44
C GLU A 48 -7.11 -2.44 8.11
N TYR A 49 -6.10 -3.31 8.19
CA TYR A 49 -5.48 -3.91 7.01
C TYR A 49 -6.31 -5.12 6.54
N GLY A 50 -7.21 -4.87 5.57
CA GLY A 50 -7.99 -5.88 4.85
C GLY A 50 -7.49 -6.14 3.42
N ASP A 51 -8.32 -6.79 2.60
CA ASP A 51 -8.08 -6.99 1.16
C ASP A 51 -8.48 -5.77 0.31
N SER A 52 -9.46 -4.99 0.74
CA SER A 52 -9.89 -3.71 0.15
C SER A 52 -10.37 -2.74 1.24
N ASP A 53 -10.59 -1.49 0.86
CA ASP A 53 -11.32 -0.49 1.66
C ASP A 53 -12.85 -0.77 1.59
N THR A 54 -13.66 0.13 2.17
CA THR A 54 -15.12 0.16 2.06
C THR A 54 -15.59 0.28 0.61
N LEU A 55 -16.77 -0.27 0.30
CA LEU A 55 -17.33 -0.25 -1.06
C LEU A 55 -17.42 1.17 -1.63
N SER A 56 -17.91 2.15 -0.86
CA SER A 56 -18.01 3.55 -1.31
C SER A 56 -16.63 4.14 -1.68
N ALA A 57 -15.59 3.88 -0.89
CA ALA A 57 -14.23 4.32 -1.22
C ALA A 57 -13.68 3.64 -2.50
N GLU A 58 -13.89 2.32 -2.64
CA GLU A 58 -13.46 1.55 -3.81
C GLU A 58 -14.24 1.89 -5.09
N LEU A 59 -15.50 2.34 -4.99
CA LEU A 59 -16.27 2.87 -6.11
C LEU A 59 -15.87 4.31 -6.45
N SER A 60 -15.59 5.15 -5.46
CA SER A 60 -15.07 6.49 -5.68
C SER A 60 -13.72 6.51 -6.41
N GLU A 61 -12.83 5.54 -6.13
CA GLU A 61 -11.52 5.44 -6.81
C GLU A 61 -11.63 5.13 -8.31
N LEU A 62 -12.75 4.55 -8.78
CA LEU A 62 -13.01 4.31 -10.20
C LEU A 62 -13.01 5.61 -11.03
N TYR A 63 -13.61 6.66 -10.47
CA TYR A 63 -13.82 7.94 -11.14
C TYR A 63 -12.72 8.94 -10.81
N SER A 64 -12.28 9.69 -11.81
CA SER A 64 -11.44 10.88 -11.69
C SER A 64 -12.38 12.08 -11.50
N TYR A 65 -11.98 13.11 -10.76
CA TYR A 65 -12.82 14.29 -10.52
C TYR A 65 -13.03 15.16 -11.78
N THR A 66 -12.38 14.81 -12.89
CA THR A 66 -12.65 15.34 -14.25
C THR A 66 -13.72 14.56 -15.03
N GLU A 67 -14.18 13.40 -14.54
CA GLU A 67 -15.29 12.61 -15.11
C GLU A 67 -16.68 13.04 -14.59
N GLU A 68 -16.76 13.99 -13.65
CA GLU A 68 -18.01 14.40 -13.00
C GLU A 68 -19.14 14.83 -14.00
N PRO A 69 -18.87 15.62 -15.06
CA PRO A 69 -19.89 15.93 -16.06
C PRO A 69 -20.40 14.71 -16.85
N GLU A 70 -19.69 13.57 -16.82
CA GLU A 70 -20.15 12.34 -17.46
C GLU A 70 -21.32 11.67 -16.70
N PHE A 71 -21.50 11.93 -15.40
CA PHE A 71 -22.65 11.40 -14.64
C PHE A 71 -23.98 11.93 -15.20
N ALA A 72 -24.09 13.26 -15.36
CA ALA A 72 -25.27 13.89 -15.96
C ALA A 72 -25.49 13.40 -17.40
N LEU A 73 -24.42 13.30 -18.20
CA LEU A 73 -24.49 12.78 -19.57
C LEU A 73 -24.98 11.30 -19.60
N ASN A 74 -24.63 10.47 -18.61
CA ASN A 74 -25.11 9.10 -18.54
C ASN A 74 -26.62 9.04 -18.25
N ARG A 75 -27.12 9.84 -17.30
CA ARG A 75 -28.56 9.98 -17.01
C ARG A 75 -29.31 10.50 -18.24
N ASP A 76 -28.84 11.57 -18.86
CA ASP A 76 -29.54 12.21 -19.98
C ASP A 76 -29.69 11.27 -21.19
N ASN A 77 -28.69 10.43 -21.47
CA ASN A 77 -28.79 9.36 -22.49
C ASN A 77 -29.74 8.22 -22.08
N PHE A 78 -29.77 7.83 -20.80
CA PHE A 78 -30.75 6.87 -20.30
C PHE A 78 -32.18 7.40 -20.45
N GLU A 79 -32.41 8.66 -20.06
CA GLU A 79 -33.73 9.28 -20.15
C GLU A 79 -34.22 9.41 -21.59
N GLU A 80 -33.36 9.79 -22.54
CA GLU A 80 -33.73 9.91 -23.95
C GLU A 80 -34.34 8.62 -24.52
N ASP A 81 -33.76 7.46 -24.16
CA ASP A 81 -34.25 6.14 -24.58
C ASP A 81 -35.42 5.63 -23.71
N PHE A 82 -35.25 5.66 -22.38
CA PHE A 82 -36.21 5.14 -21.40
C PHE A 82 -37.58 5.84 -21.48
N ARG A 83 -37.63 7.14 -21.81
CA ARG A 83 -38.89 7.88 -22.01
C ARG A 83 -39.78 7.25 -23.08
N SER A 84 -39.22 6.56 -24.08
CA SER A 84 -40.00 5.85 -25.11
C SER A 84 -40.63 4.55 -24.60
N HIS A 85 -39.97 3.88 -23.64
CA HIS A 85 -40.37 2.59 -23.08
C HIS A 85 -41.30 2.73 -21.86
N ALA A 86 -40.96 3.59 -20.90
CA ALA A 86 -41.54 3.58 -19.54
C ALA A 86 -42.96 4.15 -19.42
N LYS A 87 -43.43 4.90 -20.42
CA LYS A 87 -44.71 5.64 -20.43
C LYS A 87 -44.87 6.64 -19.26
N GLY A 88 -43.75 7.14 -18.71
CA GLY A 88 -43.73 8.11 -17.61
C GLY A 88 -43.74 7.51 -16.19
N ARG A 89 -43.45 6.21 -16.02
CA ARG A 89 -43.06 5.63 -14.73
C ARG A 89 -41.56 5.73 -14.49
N ARG A 90 -41.15 5.68 -13.22
CA ARG A 90 -39.75 5.58 -12.79
C ARG A 90 -39.19 4.16 -12.93
N TRP A 91 -37.88 4.00 -13.08
CA TRP A 91 -37.20 2.70 -13.15
C TRP A 91 -37.44 1.86 -11.89
N THR A 92 -37.33 2.52 -10.73
CA THR A 92 -37.58 1.97 -9.39
C THR A 92 -39.03 1.51 -9.16
N GLU A 93 -39.98 1.93 -10.02
CA GLU A 93 -41.40 1.56 -9.99
C GLU A 93 -41.78 0.44 -10.98
N LEU A 94 -40.86 0.00 -11.86
CA LEU A 94 -41.15 -1.04 -12.84
C LEU A 94 -41.10 -2.45 -12.23
N PRO A 95 -42.02 -3.36 -12.61
CA PRO A 95 -41.92 -4.77 -12.26
C PRO A 95 -40.73 -5.42 -12.98
N MET A 96 -40.21 -6.54 -12.43
CA MET A 96 -38.99 -7.19 -12.92
C MET A 96 -39.08 -7.61 -14.39
N GLU A 97 -40.27 -7.97 -14.87
CA GLU A 97 -40.54 -8.33 -16.26
C GLU A 97 -40.36 -7.14 -17.22
N GLU A 98 -40.78 -5.93 -16.81
CA GLU A 98 -40.58 -4.72 -17.61
C GLU A 98 -39.12 -4.23 -17.53
N GLN A 99 -38.47 -4.37 -16.36
CA GLN A 99 -37.03 -4.11 -16.22
C GLN A 99 -36.21 -5.04 -17.14
N LYS A 100 -36.53 -6.34 -17.17
CA LYS A 100 -35.89 -7.33 -18.07
C LYS A 100 -36.16 -7.01 -19.55
N ALA A 101 -37.38 -6.63 -19.91
CA ALA A 101 -37.71 -6.25 -21.29
C ALA A 101 -36.90 -5.04 -21.77
N TYR A 102 -36.73 -4.01 -20.93
CA TYR A 102 -35.92 -2.84 -21.27
C TYR A 102 -34.42 -3.16 -21.36
N VAL A 103 -33.90 -3.99 -20.44
CA VAL A 103 -32.51 -4.48 -20.52
C VAL A 103 -32.26 -5.26 -21.82
N MET A 104 -33.21 -6.10 -22.25
CA MET A 104 -33.11 -6.81 -23.53
C MET A 104 -32.99 -5.84 -24.71
N SER A 105 -33.84 -4.80 -24.77
CA SER A 105 -33.74 -3.78 -25.83
C SER A 105 -32.44 -2.97 -25.78
N LEU A 106 -31.84 -2.76 -24.60
CA LEU A 106 -30.51 -2.15 -24.49
C LEU A 106 -29.41 -3.08 -25.02
N LEU A 107 -29.51 -4.39 -24.83
CA LEU A 107 -28.56 -5.36 -25.39
C LEU A 107 -28.68 -5.42 -26.92
N ASP A 108 -29.90 -5.54 -27.45
CA ASP A 108 -30.18 -5.49 -28.91
C ASP A 108 -29.64 -4.18 -29.54
N ALA A 109 -29.74 -3.05 -28.83
CA ALA A 109 -29.23 -1.75 -29.28
C ALA A 109 -27.70 -1.60 -29.15
N LEU A 110 -27.04 -2.48 -28.38
CA LEU A 110 -25.58 -2.46 -28.20
C LEU A 110 -24.83 -3.19 -29.33
N GLU A 111 -25.49 -4.11 -30.04
CA GLU A 111 -24.97 -4.77 -31.26
C GLU A 111 -24.91 -3.82 -32.48
N VAL A 112 -25.46 -2.61 -32.37
CA VAL A 112 -25.56 -1.66 -33.48
C VAL A 112 -24.18 -1.19 -33.97
N THR A 113 -23.97 -1.23 -35.29
CA THR A 113 -22.70 -0.88 -35.97
C THR A 113 -22.34 0.61 -35.93
N ASP A 114 -23.28 1.47 -35.53
CA ASP A 114 -23.09 2.90 -35.32
C ASP A 114 -22.49 3.14 -33.93
N ARG A 115 -21.18 3.44 -33.89
CA ARG A 115 -20.41 3.60 -32.65
C ARG A 115 -20.99 4.67 -31.73
N ASP A 116 -21.49 5.78 -32.28
CA ASP A 116 -21.93 6.91 -31.45
C ASP A 116 -23.30 6.60 -30.81
N LYS A 117 -24.18 5.83 -31.50
CA LYS A 117 -25.37 5.21 -30.86
C LYS A 117 -24.99 4.16 -29.82
N ARG A 118 -24.05 3.26 -30.15
CA ARG A 118 -23.57 2.24 -29.21
C ARG A 118 -23.02 2.85 -27.94
N LEU A 119 -22.31 3.98 -28.04
CA LEU A 119 -21.82 4.73 -26.89
C LEU A 119 -22.96 5.36 -26.05
N LYS A 120 -24.04 5.86 -26.67
CA LYS A 120 -25.25 6.29 -25.91
C LYS A 120 -25.85 5.15 -25.11
N VAL A 121 -26.04 3.98 -25.73
CA VAL A 121 -26.58 2.78 -25.09
C VAL A 121 -25.68 2.30 -23.95
N ALA A 122 -24.36 2.25 -24.18
CA ALA A 122 -23.38 1.92 -23.14
C ALA A 122 -23.41 2.92 -21.97
N ARG A 123 -23.63 4.22 -22.23
CA ARG A 123 -23.83 5.24 -21.17
C ARG A 123 -25.13 5.04 -20.38
N ALA A 124 -26.22 4.63 -21.03
CA ALA A 124 -27.47 4.30 -20.35
C ALA A 124 -27.33 3.05 -19.45
N ILE A 125 -26.58 2.04 -19.90
CA ILE A 125 -26.20 0.86 -19.08
C ILE A 125 -25.27 1.26 -17.92
N LEU A 126 -24.35 2.19 -18.14
CA LEU A 126 -23.51 2.75 -17.07
C LEU A 126 -24.36 3.50 -16.03
N TYR A 127 -25.36 4.28 -16.43
CA TYR A 127 -26.29 4.91 -15.48
C TYR A 127 -27.09 3.90 -14.64
N LEU A 128 -27.56 2.81 -15.26
CA LEU A 128 -28.19 1.69 -14.54
C LEU A 128 -27.24 1.07 -13.50
N THR A 129 -25.99 0.78 -13.87
CA THR A 129 -25.00 0.22 -12.92
C THR A 129 -24.50 1.23 -11.89
N GLN A 130 -24.58 2.54 -12.17
CA GLN A 130 -24.41 3.63 -11.21
C GLN A 130 -25.60 3.80 -10.25
N GLY A 131 -26.65 2.98 -10.37
CA GLY A 131 -27.73 2.88 -9.39
C GLY A 131 -28.90 3.84 -9.57
N VAL A 132 -29.04 4.49 -10.73
CA VAL A 132 -30.19 5.37 -11.05
C VAL A 132 -30.35 6.48 -9.99
N PHE A 133 -29.25 7.21 -9.75
CA PHE A 133 -29.12 8.14 -8.63
C PHE A 133 -30.14 9.30 -8.64
N ASP A 134 -30.66 9.70 -9.81
CA ASP A 134 -31.68 10.75 -9.94
C ASP A 134 -33.04 10.33 -9.33
N GLU A 135 -33.26 9.03 -9.14
CA GLU A 135 -34.46 8.48 -8.47
C GLU A 135 -34.23 8.19 -6.97
N CYS A 136 -33.06 8.49 -6.40
CA CYS A 136 -32.63 8.07 -5.06
C CYS A 136 -32.46 9.24 -4.07
N ASP A 137 -33.04 9.13 -2.87
CA ASP A 137 -32.91 10.15 -1.80
C ASP A 137 -31.61 10.02 -0.98
N THR A 138 -30.94 8.86 -0.98
CA THR A 138 -29.72 8.63 -0.17
C THR A 138 -28.63 7.82 -0.89
N GLU A 139 -27.38 7.98 -0.44
CA GLU A 139 -26.23 7.17 -0.88
C GLU A 139 -26.46 5.65 -0.72
N VAL A 140 -27.24 5.24 0.28
CA VAL A 140 -27.55 3.81 0.52
C VAL A 140 -28.49 3.26 -0.53
N ASP A 141 -29.47 4.06 -0.98
CA ASP A 141 -30.41 3.67 -2.03
C ASP A 141 -29.70 3.54 -3.39
N VAL A 142 -28.76 4.45 -3.70
CA VAL A 142 -27.91 4.36 -4.90
C VAL A 142 -27.11 3.05 -4.91
N LEU A 143 -26.49 2.69 -3.79
CA LEU A 143 -25.74 1.43 -3.67
C LEU A 143 -26.65 0.19 -3.73
N HIS A 144 -27.87 0.27 -3.19
CA HIS A 144 -28.86 -0.79 -3.28
C HIS A 144 -29.34 -1.03 -4.72
N TRP A 145 -29.74 0.03 -5.42
CA TRP A 145 -30.19 -0.07 -6.81
C TRP A 145 -29.06 -0.40 -7.77
N SER A 146 -27.84 0.09 -7.53
CA SER A 146 -26.63 -0.36 -8.24
C SER A 146 -26.48 -1.88 -8.14
N ARG A 147 -26.56 -2.46 -6.92
CA ARG A 147 -26.50 -3.91 -6.69
C ARG A 147 -27.62 -4.68 -7.40
N HIS A 148 -28.87 -4.26 -7.26
CA HIS A 148 -30.01 -4.91 -7.94
C HIS A 148 -29.86 -4.89 -9.47
N ASN A 149 -29.54 -3.72 -10.03
CA ASN A 149 -29.36 -3.55 -11.46
C ASN A 149 -28.17 -4.38 -11.98
N ILE A 150 -27.07 -4.48 -11.23
CA ILE A 150 -25.89 -5.27 -11.61
C ILE A 150 -26.21 -6.77 -11.70
N PHE A 151 -26.90 -7.34 -10.71
CA PHE A 151 -27.35 -8.73 -10.79
C PHE A 151 -28.34 -8.95 -11.94
N LEU A 152 -29.31 -8.05 -12.12
CA LEU A 152 -30.25 -8.09 -13.24
C LEU A 152 -29.55 -8.07 -14.61
N LEU A 153 -28.56 -7.20 -14.78
CA LEU A 153 -27.80 -7.08 -16.03
C LEU A 153 -26.89 -8.29 -16.28
N TYR A 154 -26.34 -8.89 -15.21
CA TYR A 154 -25.61 -10.15 -15.29
C TYR A 154 -26.52 -11.31 -15.72
N ASP A 155 -27.69 -11.47 -15.09
CA ASP A 155 -28.70 -12.50 -15.43
C ASP A 155 -29.16 -12.43 -16.89
N MET A 156 -29.11 -11.25 -17.52
CA MET A 156 -29.45 -11.03 -18.94
C MET A 156 -28.24 -11.16 -19.89
N GLY A 157 -27.05 -11.51 -19.40
CA GLY A 157 -25.87 -11.80 -20.22
C GLY A 157 -25.03 -10.59 -20.64
N LEU A 158 -25.20 -9.42 -19.99
CA LEU A 158 -24.47 -8.19 -20.34
C LEU A 158 -22.94 -8.38 -20.35
N PHE A 159 -22.39 -9.18 -19.43
CA PHE A 159 -20.94 -9.33 -19.29
C PHE A 159 -20.28 -9.88 -20.57
N THR A 160 -20.91 -10.84 -21.23
CA THR A 160 -20.43 -11.42 -22.50
C THR A 160 -20.40 -10.37 -23.61
N ALA A 161 -21.47 -9.58 -23.75
CA ALA A 161 -21.54 -8.49 -24.75
C ALA A 161 -20.46 -7.42 -24.49
N LEU A 162 -20.25 -7.04 -23.22
CA LEU A 162 -19.17 -6.11 -22.83
C LEU A 162 -17.78 -6.68 -23.15
N LEU A 163 -17.57 -7.99 -22.98
CA LEU A 163 -16.29 -8.65 -23.24
C LEU A 163 -15.91 -8.63 -24.73
N GLU A 164 -16.89 -8.87 -25.62
CA GLU A 164 -16.70 -8.78 -27.07
C GLU A 164 -16.42 -7.33 -27.53
N LEU A 165 -17.17 -6.36 -27.00
CA LEU A 165 -16.99 -4.94 -27.30
C LEU A 165 -15.67 -4.37 -26.77
N LEU A 166 -15.27 -4.75 -25.56
CA LEU A 166 -13.97 -4.42 -25.00
C LEU A 166 -12.86 -5.02 -25.85
N SER A 167 -13.00 -6.27 -26.29
CA SER A 167 -12.02 -6.93 -27.19
C SER A 167 -11.92 -6.21 -28.54
N MET A 168 -13.05 -5.80 -29.12
CA MET A 168 -13.09 -5.01 -30.37
C MET A 168 -12.32 -3.69 -30.23
N GLU A 169 -12.55 -2.93 -29.16
CA GLU A 169 -11.91 -1.63 -28.97
C GLU A 169 -10.44 -1.75 -28.50
N ILE A 170 -10.07 -2.86 -27.85
CA ILE A 170 -8.67 -3.22 -27.53
C ILE A 170 -7.81 -3.42 -28.78
N ASP A 171 -8.40 -3.77 -29.92
CA ASP A 171 -7.73 -3.93 -31.22
C ASP A 171 -8.03 -2.76 -32.20
N ASN A 172 -8.68 -1.68 -31.73
CA ASN A 172 -8.95 -0.49 -32.52
C ASN A 172 -7.66 0.27 -32.91
N SER A 173 -7.10 -0.17 -34.03
CA SER A 173 -5.88 0.39 -34.61
C SER A 173 -6.02 1.85 -35.07
N GLN A 174 -7.24 2.36 -35.27
CA GLN A 174 -7.50 3.76 -35.64
C GLN A 174 -7.44 4.69 -34.42
N ALA A 175 -8.00 4.27 -33.28
CA ALA A 175 -7.85 4.96 -32.00
C ALA A 175 -6.36 5.03 -31.58
N CYS A 176 -5.64 3.90 -31.68
CA CYS A 176 -4.19 3.86 -31.49
C CYS A 176 -3.44 4.85 -32.41
N SER A 177 -3.68 4.78 -33.73
CA SER A 177 -3.00 5.64 -34.72
C SER A 177 -3.25 7.13 -34.50
N SER A 178 -4.41 7.49 -33.95
CA SER A 178 -4.78 8.86 -33.60
C SER A 178 -4.09 9.31 -32.31
N ALA A 179 -4.17 8.51 -31.25
CA ALA A 179 -3.57 8.81 -29.95
C ALA A 179 -2.04 8.99 -30.02
N VAL A 180 -1.33 8.15 -30.78
CA VAL A 180 0.12 8.23 -30.98
C VAL A 180 0.55 9.51 -31.73
N ARG A 181 -0.36 10.16 -32.47
CA ARG A 181 -0.11 11.41 -33.21
C ARG A 181 -0.47 12.67 -32.43
N LYS A 182 -1.31 12.58 -31.40
CA LYS A 182 -1.69 13.73 -30.57
C LYS A 182 -0.52 14.14 -29.64
N PRO A 183 -0.18 15.43 -29.52
CA PRO A 183 0.90 15.89 -28.64
C PRO A 183 0.53 15.82 -27.14
N ALA A 184 -0.76 15.80 -26.84
CA ALA A 184 -1.32 15.49 -25.53
C ALA A 184 -2.54 14.58 -25.73
N ILE A 185 -2.66 13.54 -24.89
CA ILE A 185 -3.80 12.61 -24.88
C ILE A 185 -4.66 12.97 -23.66
N SER A 186 -5.97 12.98 -23.86
CA SER A 186 -6.99 13.47 -22.92
C SER A 186 -8.04 12.40 -22.63
N LEU A 187 -8.97 12.69 -21.71
CA LEU A 187 -10.13 11.83 -21.49
C LEU A 187 -10.94 11.57 -22.78
N ALA A 188 -11.11 12.52 -23.70
CA ALA A 188 -11.92 12.29 -24.89
C ALA A 188 -11.41 11.10 -25.75
N ASP A 189 -10.10 10.86 -25.74
CA ASP A 189 -9.41 9.81 -26.51
C ASP A 189 -9.68 8.37 -26.06
N SER A 190 -10.36 8.16 -24.92
CA SER A 190 -10.61 6.83 -24.35
C SER A 190 -12.02 6.63 -23.79
N THR A 191 -12.96 7.47 -24.23
CA THR A 191 -14.33 7.55 -23.71
C THR A 191 -15.08 6.21 -23.74
N GLU A 192 -15.08 5.48 -24.86
CA GLU A 192 -15.79 4.19 -24.96
C GLU A 192 -15.16 3.11 -24.08
N LEU A 193 -13.82 3.03 -24.04
CA LEU A 193 -13.09 2.16 -23.11
C LEU A 193 -13.38 2.50 -21.65
N ARG A 194 -13.46 3.79 -21.27
CA ARG A 194 -13.82 4.19 -19.90
C ARG A 194 -15.22 3.70 -19.54
N VAL A 195 -16.20 3.87 -20.42
CA VAL A 195 -17.58 3.43 -20.15
C VAL A 195 -17.62 1.91 -19.96
N LEU A 196 -17.08 1.13 -20.90
CA LEU A 196 -17.04 -0.34 -20.83
C LEU A 196 -16.32 -0.84 -19.57
N LEU A 197 -15.10 -0.34 -19.29
CA LEU A 197 -14.32 -0.73 -18.11
C LEU A 197 -14.96 -0.29 -16.79
N SER A 198 -15.72 0.80 -16.78
CA SER A 198 -16.46 1.25 -15.59
C SER A 198 -17.64 0.32 -15.28
N ILE A 199 -18.40 -0.07 -16.30
CA ILE A 199 -19.49 -1.06 -16.13
C ILE A 199 -18.91 -2.39 -15.63
N MET A 200 -17.83 -2.89 -16.25
CA MET A 200 -17.21 -4.15 -15.84
C MET A 200 -16.60 -4.09 -14.43
N TYR A 201 -16.05 -2.94 -14.01
CA TYR A 201 -15.60 -2.75 -12.62
C TYR A 201 -16.76 -2.72 -11.62
N LEU A 202 -17.84 -2.00 -11.92
CA LEU A 202 -19.04 -1.99 -11.08
C LEU A 202 -19.60 -3.40 -10.92
N MET A 203 -19.70 -4.18 -12.02
CA MET A 203 -20.12 -5.58 -11.96
C MET A 203 -19.19 -6.43 -11.10
N VAL A 204 -17.87 -6.43 -11.36
CA VAL A 204 -16.91 -7.26 -10.62
C VAL A 204 -16.85 -6.87 -9.14
N GLU A 205 -16.77 -5.59 -8.79
CA GLU A 205 -16.64 -5.16 -7.39
C GLU A 205 -17.93 -5.39 -6.58
N THR A 206 -19.09 -5.07 -7.15
CA THR A 206 -20.38 -5.22 -6.47
C THR A 206 -20.77 -6.68 -6.30
N VAL A 207 -20.54 -7.54 -7.31
CA VAL A 207 -20.77 -8.98 -7.17
C VAL A 207 -19.70 -9.64 -6.28
N ARG A 208 -18.45 -9.15 -6.25
CA ARG A 208 -17.40 -9.64 -5.33
C ARG A 208 -17.79 -9.46 -3.86
N VAL A 209 -18.36 -8.32 -3.48
CA VAL A 209 -18.77 -8.07 -2.07
C VAL A 209 -19.99 -8.92 -1.70
N GLN A 210 -19.88 -9.71 -0.63
CA GLN A 210 -20.99 -10.48 -0.06
C GLN A 210 -21.67 -9.71 1.08
N THR A 211 -22.99 -9.73 1.11
CA THR A 211 -23.82 -9.12 2.17
C THR A 211 -24.74 -10.16 2.79
N GLU A 212 -25.07 -10.02 4.07
CA GLU A 212 -25.89 -11.02 4.79
C GLU A 212 -27.28 -11.21 4.15
N ASP A 213 -27.85 -10.11 3.63
CA ASP A 213 -29.12 -10.04 2.90
C ASP A 213 -29.09 -10.63 1.47
N ASP A 214 -27.95 -11.15 0.98
CA ASP A 214 -27.86 -11.71 -0.38
C ASP A 214 -28.86 -12.86 -0.57
N ARG A 215 -29.73 -12.74 -1.57
CA ARG A 215 -30.68 -13.78 -2.00
C ARG A 215 -29.94 -15.06 -2.42
N PRO A 216 -30.56 -16.27 -2.34
CA PRO A 216 -29.94 -17.49 -2.84
C PRO A 216 -29.55 -17.37 -4.32
N GLU A 217 -30.43 -16.79 -5.13
CA GLU A 217 -30.23 -16.44 -6.55
C GLU A 217 -28.93 -15.64 -6.76
N TRP A 218 -28.69 -14.61 -5.93
CA TRP A 218 -27.48 -13.77 -6.00
C TRP A 218 -26.21 -14.48 -5.50
N ARG A 219 -26.34 -15.50 -4.63
CA ARG A 219 -25.21 -16.35 -4.22
C ARG A 219 -24.84 -17.35 -5.32
N GLU A 220 -25.82 -17.90 -6.02
CA GLU A 220 -25.63 -18.78 -7.17
C GLU A 220 -25.03 -18.00 -8.37
N ALA A 221 -25.58 -16.82 -8.70
CA ALA A 221 -25.04 -15.92 -9.71
C ALA A 221 -23.61 -15.44 -9.41
N ARG A 222 -23.31 -15.13 -8.14
CA ARG A 222 -21.95 -14.81 -7.65
C ARG A 222 -20.95 -15.93 -7.95
N GLU A 223 -21.27 -17.17 -7.59
CA GLU A 223 -20.37 -18.30 -7.83
C GLU A 223 -20.30 -18.66 -9.32
N ALA A 224 -21.39 -18.51 -10.08
CA ALA A 224 -21.35 -18.60 -11.55
C ALA A 224 -20.36 -17.58 -12.15
N PHE A 225 -20.46 -16.31 -11.77
CA PHE A 225 -19.58 -15.25 -12.28
C PHE A 225 -18.12 -15.40 -11.81
N LYS A 226 -17.89 -15.88 -10.58
CA LYS A 226 -16.55 -16.21 -10.07
C LYS A 226 -15.87 -17.31 -10.91
N ASN A 227 -16.63 -18.34 -11.28
CA ASN A 227 -16.14 -19.43 -12.13
C ASN A 227 -15.95 -18.94 -13.58
N GLU A 228 -16.90 -18.17 -14.12
CA GLU A 228 -16.82 -17.56 -15.47
C GLU A 228 -15.53 -16.75 -15.63
N LEU A 229 -15.29 -15.76 -14.76
CA LEU A 229 -14.10 -14.91 -14.77
C LEU A 229 -12.76 -15.67 -14.60
N GLY A 230 -12.78 -16.82 -13.91
CA GLY A 230 -11.62 -17.68 -13.71
C GLY A 230 -11.37 -18.68 -14.84
N SER A 231 -12.42 -19.02 -15.60
CA SER A 231 -12.37 -19.96 -16.71
C SER A 231 -11.81 -19.34 -18.01
N PRO A 232 -11.37 -20.14 -18.98
CA PRO A 232 -11.10 -19.66 -20.34
C PRO A 232 -12.38 -19.13 -21.00
N LEU A 233 -12.44 -17.82 -21.27
CA LEU A 233 -13.58 -17.15 -21.89
C LEU A 233 -13.29 -16.86 -23.38
N TYR A 234 -13.42 -15.60 -23.79
CA TYR A 234 -13.13 -15.16 -25.15
C TYR A 234 -11.65 -15.42 -25.50
N ASN A 235 -11.40 -15.85 -26.74
CA ASN A 235 -10.09 -16.32 -27.23
C ASN A 235 -9.44 -17.49 -26.47
N GLY A 236 -10.13 -18.14 -25.52
CA GLY A 236 -9.57 -19.24 -24.73
C GLY A 236 -8.62 -18.81 -23.60
N GLU A 237 -8.73 -17.56 -23.14
CA GLU A 237 -7.97 -17.02 -22.01
C GLU A 237 -8.92 -16.52 -20.89
N PRO A 238 -8.55 -16.63 -19.59
CA PRO A 238 -9.30 -15.99 -18.52
C PRO A 238 -9.27 -14.46 -18.60
N PHE A 239 -10.33 -13.80 -18.12
CA PHE A 239 -10.51 -12.34 -18.26
C PHE A 239 -9.31 -11.50 -17.75
N ALA A 240 -8.63 -11.97 -16.71
CA ALA A 240 -7.43 -11.33 -16.18
C ALA A 240 -6.28 -11.20 -17.22
N LEU A 241 -6.15 -12.14 -18.17
CA LEU A 241 -5.11 -12.10 -19.21
C LEU A 241 -5.39 -11.04 -20.28
N LEU A 242 -6.65 -10.80 -20.62
CA LEU A 242 -7.05 -9.70 -21.49
C LEU A 242 -6.62 -8.35 -20.89
N LEU A 243 -6.86 -8.16 -19.59
CA LEU A 243 -6.48 -6.95 -18.85
C LEU A 243 -4.95 -6.82 -18.68
N PHE A 244 -4.23 -7.93 -18.44
CA PHE A 244 -2.77 -7.96 -18.49
C PHE A 244 -2.23 -7.58 -19.89
N THR A 245 -2.93 -7.96 -20.95
CA THR A 245 -2.60 -7.62 -22.34
C THR A 245 -2.89 -6.14 -22.65
N MET A 246 -3.92 -5.53 -22.05
CA MET A 246 -4.09 -4.07 -22.09
C MET A 246 -2.90 -3.35 -21.44
N VAL A 247 -2.45 -3.84 -20.29
CA VAL A 247 -1.29 -3.30 -19.54
C VAL A 247 0.00 -3.40 -20.36
N THR A 248 0.26 -4.51 -21.06
CA THR A 248 1.46 -4.61 -21.93
C THR A 248 1.33 -3.80 -23.22
N LYS A 249 0.16 -3.76 -23.88
CA LYS A 249 -0.10 -2.85 -25.03
C LYS A 249 0.19 -1.40 -24.67
N PHE A 250 -0.31 -0.91 -23.54
CA PHE A 250 -0.06 0.44 -23.03
C PHE A 250 1.43 0.67 -22.69
N CYS A 251 2.06 -0.23 -21.91
CA CYS A 251 3.48 -0.11 -21.54
C CYS A 251 4.49 -0.31 -22.69
N SER A 252 4.00 -0.66 -23.88
CA SER A 252 4.77 -0.74 -25.13
C SER A 252 4.53 0.46 -26.04
N MET A 253 3.72 1.44 -25.60
CA MET A 253 3.24 2.59 -26.39
C MET A 253 2.38 2.21 -27.61
N ASN A 254 1.88 0.97 -27.68
CA ASN A 254 0.99 0.48 -28.73
C ASN A 254 -0.48 0.86 -28.51
N ALA A 255 -0.82 1.41 -27.34
CA ALA A 255 -2.17 1.91 -27.03
C ALA A 255 -2.13 3.00 -25.92
N PRO A 256 -1.50 4.16 -26.14
CA PRO A 256 -1.20 5.14 -25.09
C PRO A 256 -2.41 5.91 -24.53
N HIS A 257 -3.62 5.62 -25.03
CA HIS A 257 -4.88 6.21 -24.57
C HIS A 257 -5.63 5.32 -23.56
N PHE A 258 -5.28 4.04 -23.39
CA PHE A 258 -5.99 3.13 -22.49
C PHE A 258 -6.03 3.64 -21.04
N PRO A 259 -7.19 3.66 -20.36
CA PRO A 259 -7.35 4.26 -19.04
C PRO A 259 -6.79 3.35 -17.93
N MET A 260 -5.47 3.44 -17.69
CA MET A 260 -4.73 2.50 -16.84
C MET A 260 -5.24 2.38 -15.40
N LYS A 261 -5.77 3.44 -14.78
CA LYS A 261 -6.38 3.35 -13.45
C LYS A 261 -7.52 2.33 -13.45
N LYS A 262 -8.47 2.45 -14.39
CA LYS A 262 -9.62 1.55 -14.52
C LYS A 262 -9.18 0.12 -14.86
N VAL A 263 -8.24 -0.05 -15.80
CA VAL A 263 -7.68 -1.37 -16.16
C VAL A 263 -6.99 -2.05 -14.97
N LEU A 264 -6.14 -1.34 -14.21
CA LEU A 264 -5.41 -1.88 -13.06
C LEU A 264 -6.33 -2.19 -11.88
N LEU A 265 -7.32 -1.33 -11.62
CA LEU A 265 -8.36 -1.56 -10.62
C LEU A 265 -9.15 -2.83 -10.97
N LEU A 266 -9.68 -2.92 -12.18
CA LEU A 266 -10.45 -4.09 -12.66
C LEU A 266 -9.62 -5.39 -12.64
N LEU A 267 -8.35 -5.34 -13.07
CA LEU A 267 -7.43 -6.47 -13.01
C LEU A 267 -7.19 -6.95 -11.56
N TRP A 268 -7.00 -6.01 -10.64
CA TRP A 268 -6.84 -6.33 -9.22
C TRP A 268 -8.11 -6.94 -8.62
N LYS A 269 -9.30 -6.35 -8.84
CA LYS A 269 -10.56 -6.91 -8.31
C LYS A 269 -10.91 -8.26 -8.92
N THR A 270 -10.67 -8.45 -10.22
CA THR A 270 -10.86 -9.75 -10.90
C THR A 270 -10.02 -10.83 -10.24
N ILE A 271 -8.70 -10.60 -10.07
CA ILE A 271 -7.79 -11.57 -9.44
C ILE A 271 -8.09 -11.79 -7.96
N LEU A 272 -8.54 -10.74 -7.25
CA LEU A 272 -8.99 -10.85 -5.86
C LEU A 272 -10.30 -11.65 -5.72
N PHE A 273 -11.19 -11.60 -6.71
CA PHE A 273 -12.45 -12.35 -6.71
C PHE A 273 -12.25 -13.81 -7.14
N THR A 274 -11.48 -14.08 -8.20
CA THR A 274 -11.27 -15.44 -8.74
C THR A 274 -10.31 -16.29 -7.91
N LEU A 275 -9.22 -15.71 -7.39
CA LEU A 275 -8.27 -16.43 -6.53
C LEU A 275 -8.63 -16.33 -5.04
N GLY A 276 -9.45 -15.36 -4.66
CA GLY A 276 -9.89 -15.13 -3.28
C GLY A 276 -8.99 -14.21 -2.45
N GLY A 277 -9.55 -13.72 -1.34
CA GLY A 277 -8.90 -12.81 -0.40
C GLY A 277 -7.88 -13.44 0.55
N PHE A 278 -7.41 -12.67 1.53
CA PHE A 278 -6.42 -13.12 2.52
C PHE A 278 -7.00 -14.19 3.47
N GLU A 279 -8.31 -14.17 3.72
CA GLU A 279 -8.98 -15.20 4.54
C GLU A 279 -9.17 -16.51 3.76
N GLU A 280 -9.75 -16.48 2.54
CA GLU A 280 -9.82 -17.64 1.63
C GLU A 280 -8.44 -18.28 1.40
N LEU A 281 -7.40 -17.47 1.18
CA LEU A 281 -6.01 -17.93 1.07
C LEU A 281 -5.52 -18.67 2.33
N GLN A 282 -5.87 -18.18 3.52
CA GLN A 282 -5.50 -18.80 4.78
C GLN A 282 -6.25 -20.11 4.99
N GLU A 283 -7.53 -20.21 4.61
CA GLU A 283 -8.31 -21.45 4.62
C GLU A 283 -7.80 -22.48 3.61
N MET A 284 -7.56 -22.09 2.36
CA MET A 284 -6.92 -22.94 1.35
C MET A 284 -5.57 -23.46 1.85
N LYS A 285 -4.82 -22.64 2.59
CA LYS A 285 -3.54 -23.00 3.20
C LYS A 285 -3.67 -23.89 4.45
N VAL A 286 -4.80 -23.87 5.16
CA VAL A 286 -5.10 -24.86 6.20
C VAL A 286 -5.48 -26.19 5.56
N ARG A 287 -6.45 -26.20 4.63
CA ARG A 287 -6.83 -27.38 3.83
C ARG A 287 -5.64 -28.03 3.14
N GLY A 288 -4.74 -27.24 2.55
CA GLY A 288 -3.51 -27.71 1.93
C GLY A 288 -2.49 -28.34 2.90
N ARG A 289 -2.51 -27.98 4.19
CA ARG A 289 -1.70 -28.66 5.22
C ARG A 289 -2.34 -29.96 5.68
N GLU A 290 -3.67 -29.99 5.79
CA GLU A 290 -4.44 -31.19 6.14
C GLU A 290 -4.28 -32.26 5.06
N ARG A 291 -4.40 -31.90 3.76
CA ARG A 291 -4.12 -32.80 2.62
C ARG A 291 -2.70 -33.39 2.66
N LEU A 292 -1.72 -32.65 3.19
CA LEU A 292 -0.32 -33.07 3.32
C LEU A 292 0.04 -33.66 4.71
N CYS A 293 -0.95 -33.95 5.56
CA CYS A 293 -0.76 -34.46 6.93
C CYS A 293 0.18 -33.60 7.81
N LEU A 294 0.31 -32.30 7.51
CA LEU A 294 1.13 -31.36 8.26
C LEU A 294 0.37 -30.82 9.48
N THR A 295 1.11 -30.50 10.55
CA THR A 295 0.53 -29.88 11.76
C THR A 295 -0.27 -28.60 11.42
N PRO A 296 -1.45 -28.37 12.04
CA PRO A 296 -2.20 -27.13 11.85
C PRO A 296 -1.35 -25.88 12.11
N LEU A 297 -1.71 -24.76 11.48
CA LEU A 297 -1.09 -23.47 11.79
C LEU A 297 -1.60 -23.01 13.16
N PRO A 298 -0.72 -22.69 14.14
CA PRO A 298 -1.18 -22.23 15.45
C PRO A 298 -1.84 -20.85 15.41
N GLU A 299 -1.50 -20.03 14.40
CA GLU A 299 -1.94 -18.64 14.27
C GLU A 299 -2.17 -18.24 12.80
N ASP A 300 -3.07 -17.28 12.59
CA ASP A 300 -3.01 -16.36 11.45
C ASP A 300 -2.15 -15.14 11.81
N SER A 301 -1.21 -14.80 10.92
CA SER A 301 -0.30 -13.67 11.14
C SER A 301 -0.96 -12.30 10.95
N ILE A 302 -2.10 -12.19 10.25
CA ILE A 302 -2.84 -10.92 10.17
C ILE A 302 -3.55 -10.65 11.49
N LYS A 303 -4.32 -11.62 12.00
CA LYS A 303 -5.00 -11.52 13.31
C LYS A 303 -4.03 -11.33 14.48
N VAL A 304 -2.87 -12.00 14.47
CA VAL A 304 -1.82 -11.78 15.48
C VAL A 304 -1.18 -10.39 15.40
N VAL A 305 -0.86 -9.88 14.20
CA VAL A 305 -0.26 -8.53 14.06
C VAL A 305 -1.28 -7.43 14.38
N ARG A 306 -2.57 -7.62 14.08
CA ARG A 306 -3.66 -6.69 14.48
C ARG A 306 -3.69 -6.45 16.00
N ALA A 307 -3.28 -7.44 16.80
CA ALA A 307 -3.21 -7.34 18.26
C ALA A 307 -1.85 -6.85 18.81
N MET A 308 -0.85 -6.57 17.95
CA MET A 308 0.45 -6.03 18.38
C MET A 308 0.43 -4.50 18.49
N ARG A 309 1.21 -3.97 19.43
CA ARG A 309 1.60 -2.55 19.41
C ARG A 309 2.66 -2.34 18.33
N ALA A 310 2.56 -1.24 17.58
CA ALA A 310 3.56 -0.85 16.60
C ALA A 310 4.97 -0.77 17.20
N ALA A 311 5.96 -1.25 16.45
CA ALA A 311 7.34 -1.27 16.89
C ALA A 311 7.97 0.13 16.75
N SER A 312 8.20 0.82 17.87
CA SER A 312 9.07 1.98 17.88
C SER A 312 10.50 1.54 17.47
N PRO A 313 11.16 2.22 16.51
CA PRO A 313 12.53 1.88 16.16
C PRO A 313 13.44 2.12 17.36
N PRO A 314 14.48 1.28 17.59
CA PRO A 314 15.40 1.49 18.69
C PRO A 314 16.06 2.87 18.57
N ALA A 315 15.97 3.64 19.65
CA ALA A 315 16.50 4.99 19.76
C ALA A 315 17.98 4.99 19.33
N SER A 316 18.34 5.93 18.46
CA SER A 316 19.73 6.11 18.06
C SER A 316 20.59 6.51 19.26
N ALA A 317 21.89 6.26 19.17
CA ALA A 317 22.84 6.71 20.19
C ALA A 317 22.75 8.23 20.43
N MET A 318 22.45 9.03 19.39
CA MET A 318 22.18 10.46 19.51
C MET A 318 20.91 10.75 20.33
N GLU A 319 19.77 10.13 20.00
CA GLU A 319 18.51 10.30 20.77
C GLU A 319 18.67 9.87 22.23
N LEU A 320 19.47 8.83 22.50
CA LEU A 320 19.79 8.39 23.87
C LEU A 320 20.68 9.39 24.62
N ILE A 321 21.71 9.94 23.97
CA ILE A 321 22.57 10.99 24.54
C ILE A 321 21.74 12.27 24.80
N GLU A 322 20.86 12.64 23.88
CA GLU A 322 20.02 13.83 23.99
C GLU A 322 18.97 13.68 25.09
N GLN A 323 18.29 12.52 25.19
CA GLN A 323 17.43 12.20 26.34
C GLN A 323 18.20 12.21 27.66
N GLN A 324 19.43 11.69 27.69
CA GLN A 324 20.27 11.70 28.90
C GLN A 324 20.68 13.13 29.30
N GLN A 325 21.00 14.00 28.33
CA GLN A 325 21.24 15.43 28.58
C GLN A 325 19.98 16.17 29.04
N GLN A 326 18.80 15.88 28.46
CA GLN A 326 17.54 16.46 28.89
C GLN A 326 17.15 16.00 30.31
N GLN A 327 17.40 14.73 30.66
CA GLN A 327 17.21 14.22 32.02
C GLN A 327 18.19 14.87 33.02
N GLN A 328 19.46 15.07 32.65
CA GLN A 328 20.40 15.83 33.49
C GLN A 328 19.97 17.29 33.68
N LYS A 329 19.48 17.97 32.63
CA LYS A 329 18.93 19.33 32.70
C LYS A 329 17.69 19.41 33.62
N ARG A 330 16.78 18.43 33.56
CA ARG A 330 15.63 18.34 34.50
C ARG A 330 16.07 18.02 35.93
N GLY A 331 16.98 17.06 36.11
CA GLY A 331 17.47 16.63 37.43
C GLY A 331 18.16 17.75 38.23
N ARG A 332 18.81 18.71 37.54
CA ARG A 332 19.49 19.84 38.20
C ARG A 332 18.53 20.89 38.79
N ARG A 333 17.26 20.92 38.41
CA ARG A 333 16.26 21.92 38.86
C ARG A 333 15.50 21.53 40.14
N SER A 334 15.49 20.25 40.52
CA SER A 334 14.71 19.73 41.67
C SER A 334 15.49 19.66 43.00
N ARG A 335 16.79 19.99 43.00
CA ARG A 335 17.71 19.72 44.14
C ARG A 335 18.17 20.98 44.90
N ARG A 336 17.43 22.08 44.82
CA ARG A 336 17.81 23.38 45.40
C ARG A 336 16.68 24.15 46.12
N SER A 337 15.70 23.42 46.66
CA SER A 337 14.61 23.98 47.48
C SER A 337 14.28 23.06 48.66
N ALA A 338 15.10 23.12 49.72
CA ALA A 338 14.82 22.67 51.10
C ALA A 338 16.12 22.67 51.96
N PHE A 339 16.65 23.84 52.37
CA PHE A 339 17.57 23.90 53.54
C PHE A 339 17.72 25.29 54.20
N VAL A 340 16.63 25.75 54.81
CA VAL A 340 16.59 26.68 55.96
C VAL A 340 15.26 26.37 56.69
N ASP A 341 15.14 26.39 58.01
CA ASP A 341 16.06 26.81 59.07
C ASP A 341 15.79 26.01 60.38
N SER A 342 16.67 26.13 61.39
CA SER A 342 16.52 25.70 62.80
C SER A 342 16.43 24.18 63.11
N LEU A 343 16.73 23.69 64.33
CA LEU A 343 17.82 23.92 65.31
C LEU A 343 17.64 22.90 66.47
N GLU A 344 18.76 22.44 67.09
CA GLU A 344 18.83 21.65 68.36
C GLU A 344 18.23 20.21 68.39
N GLY A 345 18.76 19.31 69.26
CA GLY A 345 18.08 18.03 69.60
C GLY A 345 18.86 16.68 69.63
N ASP A 346 20.01 16.61 70.31
CA ASP A 346 20.63 15.41 70.96
C ASP A 346 20.52 13.94 70.42
N SER A 347 21.70 13.34 70.18
CA SER A 347 22.10 11.98 70.63
C SER A 347 21.55 10.71 69.88
N PRO A 348 21.98 9.44 70.18
CA PRO A 348 22.87 8.74 69.24
C PRO A 348 22.48 7.29 68.83
N PHE A 349 23.38 6.67 68.04
CA PHE A 349 23.43 5.29 67.50
C PHE A 349 22.69 5.00 66.16
N PRO A 350 23.23 4.10 65.30
CA PRO A 350 22.90 4.07 63.87
C PRO A 350 21.80 3.06 63.48
N LYS A 351 21.11 3.32 62.37
CA LYS A 351 20.24 2.34 61.69
C LYS A 351 20.61 2.16 60.21
N LYS A 352 20.62 0.89 59.82
CA LYS A 352 21.14 0.34 58.55
C LYS A 352 20.30 0.79 57.35
N GLN A 353 20.96 1.11 56.23
CA GLN A 353 20.33 1.02 54.90
C GLN A 353 20.46 -0.42 54.36
N PRO A 354 19.47 -0.94 53.61
CA PRO A 354 19.55 -2.27 52.99
C PRO A 354 20.32 -2.23 51.66
N LEU A 355 21.06 -3.30 51.36
CA LEU A 355 21.67 -3.50 50.05
C LEU A 355 20.62 -3.86 49.00
N VAL A 356 20.78 -3.33 47.80
CA VAL A 356 20.45 -4.06 46.56
C VAL A 356 21.75 -4.20 45.78
N LYS A 357 22.10 -5.43 45.40
CA LYS A 357 23.33 -5.70 44.65
C LYS A 357 23.20 -5.27 43.20
N GLN A 358 24.28 -4.72 42.66
CA GLN A 358 24.50 -4.53 41.23
C GLN A 358 25.72 -5.40 40.86
N ASP A 359 25.46 -6.64 40.41
CA ASP A 359 26.52 -7.57 40.01
C ASP A 359 26.81 -7.43 38.50
N SER A 360 28.09 -7.24 38.19
CA SER A 360 28.64 -6.87 36.87
C SER A 360 28.60 -7.99 35.83
N LEU A 361 28.58 -7.60 34.54
CA LEU A 361 29.40 -8.30 33.53
C LEU A 361 29.63 -7.45 32.27
N ASP A 362 30.81 -6.81 32.20
CA ASP A 362 31.37 -6.23 30.98
C ASP A 362 32.90 -6.25 31.10
N THR A 363 33.55 -7.26 30.54
CA THR A 363 35.01 -7.44 30.53
C THR A 363 35.39 -8.35 29.35
N TYR A 364 36.53 -8.08 28.71
CA TYR A 364 37.03 -8.73 27.49
C TYR A 364 36.27 -8.40 26.19
N ASN A 365 36.53 -7.20 25.66
CA ASN A 365 36.79 -7.06 24.23
C ASN A 365 38.30 -7.28 24.01
N GLU A 366 38.67 -8.27 23.22
CA GLU A 366 40.07 -8.48 22.81
C GLU A 366 40.46 -7.52 21.67
N ARG A 367 41.76 -7.33 21.46
CA ARG A 367 42.32 -6.35 20.50
C ARG A 367 42.55 -6.96 19.12
N ASP A 368 42.28 -6.17 18.08
CA ASP A 368 42.71 -6.43 16.71
C ASP A 368 44.26 -6.40 16.62
N PRO A 369 44.94 -7.48 16.17
CA PRO A 369 46.41 -7.54 16.16
C PRO A 369 47.11 -6.77 15.02
N PHE A 370 46.40 -6.20 14.04
CA PHE A 370 47.00 -5.81 12.74
C PHE A 370 47.21 -4.31 12.50
N LYS A 371 47.53 -3.53 13.54
CA LYS A 371 48.07 -2.15 13.39
C LYS A 371 49.16 -1.82 14.40
N ASN A 372 50.38 -1.67 13.90
CA ASN A 372 51.40 -0.80 14.51
C ASN A 372 51.41 0.54 13.75
N ASP A 373 51.61 1.62 14.51
CA ASP A 373 52.50 2.79 14.30
C ASP A 373 52.83 3.24 12.85
N ASP A 374 52.94 4.55 12.58
CA ASP A 374 53.76 5.49 13.36
C ASP A 374 53.40 6.99 13.16
N ALA A 375 53.97 7.83 14.04
CA ALA A 375 54.37 9.23 13.88
C ALA A 375 53.40 10.45 14.06
N ARG A 376 53.59 11.14 15.22
CA ARG A 376 53.84 12.61 15.43
C ARG A 376 52.63 13.59 15.40
N ASP A 377 52.36 14.38 16.46
CA ASP A 377 53.01 15.62 17.00
C ASP A 377 52.59 16.89 16.19
N GLU A 378 52.33 18.11 16.73
CA GLU A 378 52.55 18.71 18.07
C GLU A 378 51.64 19.98 18.29
N GLU A 379 51.79 20.69 19.43
CA GLU A 379 51.28 22.07 19.80
C GLU A 379 49.75 22.23 20.13
N GLU A 380 49.24 22.88 21.21
CA GLU A 380 49.61 23.95 22.19
C GLU A 380 49.66 25.42 21.66
N ASP A 381 49.14 26.48 22.32
CA ASP A 381 48.14 26.58 23.41
C ASP A 381 47.25 27.89 23.39
N PRO A 382 47.40 28.95 24.23
CA PRO A 382 46.31 29.40 25.14
C PRO A 382 45.80 30.87 25.04
N GLU A 383 44.71 31.14 25.80
CA GLU A 383 44.25 32.36 26.56
C GLU A 383 44.38 33.78 25.92
N ASP A 384 43.53 34.79 26.19
CA ASP A 384 42.84 35.28 27.41
C ASP A 384 41.40 35.83 27.03
N THR A 385 40.59 36.72 27.64
CA THR A 385 40.68 37.78 28.67
C THR A 385 39.34 37.99 29.44
N ASP A 386 39.46 38.65 30.59
CA ASP A 386 38.52 38.88 31.70
C ASP A 386 37.40 39.97 31.53
N SER A 387 36.47 39.95 32.52
CA SER A 387 35.71 41.07 33.11
C SER A 387 34.40 41.62 32.51
N GLY A 388 33.44 41.92 33.40
CA GLY A 388 32.31 42.83 33.17
C GLY A 388 30.96 42.36 33.74
N ILE A 389 30.48 42.95 34.84
CA ILE A 389 29.13 42.72 35.40
C ILE A 389 28.33 44.02 35.39
N GLU A 390 27.14 44.00 34.78
CA GLU A 390 26.01 44.86 35.12
C GLU A 390 24.70 44.05 35.06
N GLY A 391 23.64 44.54 35.70
CA GLY A 391 22.30 43.97 35.59
C GLY A 391 21.26 44.84 36.28
N GLU A 392 20.01 44.72 35.86
CA GLU A 392 18.86 45.29 36.56
C GLU A 392 17.62 44.36 36.49
N VAL A 393 16.65 44.72 37.32
CA VAL A 393 15.43 44.00 37.69
C VAL A 393 14.42 43.74 36.56
N ASP A 394 13.61 42.69 36.72
CA ASP A 394 12.43 42.37 35.90
C ASP A 394 11.17 42.31 36.80
N PRO A 395 10.10 43.08 36.57
CA PRO A 395 9.01 43.26 37.54
C PRO A 395 7.65 42.60 37.19
N LEU A 396 7.02 42.06 38.25
CA LEU A 396 5.58 41.78 38.46
C LEU A 396 4.98 40.42 38.03
N ASP A 397 4.49 39.69 39.05
CA ASP A 397 3.60 38.55 38.97
C ASP A 397 2.18 38.89 38.47
N ARG A 398 1.41 37.84 38.13
CA ARG A 398 -0.06 37.85 38.24
C ARG A 398 -0.61 36.45 38.60
N ASP A 399 -1.68 36.45 39.39
CA ASP A 399 -2.11 35.31 40.20
C ASP A 399 -2.68 34.11 39.44
N VAL A 400 -2.45 32.91 40.00
CA VAL A 400 -3.04 31.66 39.54
C VAL A 400 -4.37 31.39 40.26
N ILE A 401 -5.49 31.49 39.54
CA ILE A 401 -6.79 31.03 40.02
C ILE A 401 -6.87 29.51 39.90
N ILE A 402 -7.00 28.82 41.04
CA ILE A 402 -7.14 27.36 41.09
C ILE A 402 -8.60 26.98 40.76
N GLN A 403 -8.81 26.17 39.72
CA GLN A 403 -10.04 25.43 39.50
C GLN A 403 -9.84 23.94 39.84
N PRO A 404 -10.85 23.26 40.43
CA PRO A 404 -10.77 21.82 40.73
C PRO A 404 -10.92 20.96 39.45
N PRO A 405 -10.35 19.75 39.41
CA PRO A 405 -10.43 18.86 38.25
C PRO A 405 -11.84 18.27 38.04
N PRO A 406 -12.24 17.98 36.79
CA PRO A 406 -13.52 17.34 36.48
C PRO A 406 -13.56 15.85 36.89
N PRO A 407 -14.77 15.26 37.08
CA PRO A 407 -14.93 13.86 37.44
C PRO A 407 -14.55 12.90 36.29
N PRO A 408 -14.20 11.63 36.59
CA PRO A 408 -13.81 10.65 35.59
C PRO A 408 -14.99 10.23 34.68
N PRO A 409 -14.74 9.89 33.41
CA PRO A 409 -15.77 9.46 32.47
C PRO A 409 -16.35 8.08 32.83
N PRO A 410 -17.59 7.76 32.39
CA PRO A 410 -18.23 6.48 32.68
C PRO A 410 -17.49 5.28 32.06
N LEU A 411 -17.57 4.14 32.75
CA LEU A 411 -16.95 2.89 32.33
C LEU A 411 -17.56 2.39 31.01
N ARG A 412 -16.73 2.28 29.96
CA ARG A 412 -17.07 1.52 28.75
C ARG A 412 -17.21 0.02 29.12
N PRO A 413 -18.10 -0.74 28.45
CA PRO A 413 -18.19 -2.19 28.66
C PRO A 413 -16.85 -2.87 28.33
N PRO A 414 -16.53 -4.01 28.98
CA PRO A 414 -15.25 -4.67 28.80
C PRO A 414 -15.13 -5.31 27.41
N THR A 415 -14.28 -4.76 26.56
CA THR A 415 -13.75 -5.46 25.39
C THR A 415 -13.07 -6.75 25.86
N GLU A 416 -13.28 -7.87 25.16
CA GLU A 416 -12.70 -9.15 25.55
C GLU A 416 -11.16 -9.09 25.49
N ARG A 417 -10.54 -8.97 26.66
CA ARG A 417 -9.08 -9.03 26.80
C ARG A 417 -8.62 -10.47 26.67
N VAL A 418 -8.30 -10.87 25.44
CA VAL A 418 -7.58 -12.12 25.16
C VAL A 418 -6.31 -12.15 26.02
N ASN A 419 -6.29 -13.01 27.04
CA ASN A 419 -5.17 -13.13 27.96
C ASN A 419 -4.00 -13.82 27.25
N PHE A 420 -3.07 -13.02 26.73
CA PHE A 420 -1.81 -13.54 26.21
C PHE A 420 -1.04 -14.31 27.31
N PRO A 421 -0.62 -15.55 27.06
CA PRO A 421 0.27 -16.26 27.98
C PRO A 421 1.63 -15.55 28.06
N LYS A 422 2.41 -15.84 29.11
CA LYS A 422 3.77 -15.30 29.27
C LYS A 422 4.72 -15.84 28.19
N GLY A 423 4.82 -15.14 27.06
CA GLY A 423 5.67 -15.50 25.93
C GLY A 423 5.59 -14.46 24.80
N LEU A 424 6.12 -14.82 23.63
CA LEU A 424 5.83 -14.07 22.39
C LEU A 424 4.38 -14.30 21.98
N PRO A 425 3.71 -13.35 21.31
CA PRO A 425 2.37 -13.54 20.76
C PRO A 425 2.36 -14.41 19.48
N TRP A 426 3.44 -15.15 19.20
CA TRP A 426 3.53 -16.14 18.12
C TRP A 426 4.44 -17.32 18.51
N ALA A 427 4.13 -18.49 17.99
CA ALA A 427 4.95 -19.70 18.10
C ALA A 427 6.27 -19.55 17.33
N PRO A 428 7.43 -19.83 17.96
CA PRO A 428 8.72 -19.93 17.27
C PRO A 428 8.69 -20.99 16.16
N LYS A 429 9.41 -20.74 15.05
CA LYS A 429 9.41 -21.59 13.85
C LYS A 429 10.86 -21.88 13.44
N VAL A 430 11.30 -23.11 13.68
CA VAL A 430 12.64 -23.63 13.40
C VAL A 430 12.60 -24.44 12.11
N ARG A 431 13.58 -24.28 11.21
CA ARG A 431 13.69 -25.09 9.97
C ARG A 431 14.65 -26.26 10.18
N GLU A 432 14.57 -27.26 9.32
CA GLU A 432 15.55 -28.37 9.22
C GLU A 432 17.00 -27.85 9.31
N LYS A 433 17.32 -26.88 8.45
CA LYS A 433 18.67 -26.30 8.32
C LYS A 433 19.16 -25.53 9.54
N ASP A 434 18.25 -25.07 10.40
CA ASP A 434 18.61 -24.43 11.66
C ASP A 434 19.03 -25.47 12.71
N ILE A 435 18.44 -26.68 12.64
CA ILE A 435 18.81 -27.83 13.48
C ILE A 435 20.12 -28.46 12.99
N GLU A 436 20.27 -28.65 11.67
CA GLU A 436 21.50 -29.11 11.02
C GLU A 436 22.68 -28.22 11.41
N HIS A 437 22.59 -26.91 11.18
CA HIS A 437 23.66 -25.97 11.48
C HIS A 437 24.03 -25.94 12.98
N PHE A 438 23.03 -25.97 13.87
CA PHE A 438 23.26 -26.06 15.32
C PHE A 438 24.00 -27.35 15.70
N LEU A 439 23.65 -28.48 15.09
CA LEU A 439 24.29 -29.77 15.30
C LEU A 439 25.70 -29.81 14.71
N GLU A 440 25.93 -29.30 13.50
CA GLU A 440 27.26 -29.21 12.89
C GLU A 440 28.21 -28.35 13.72
N THR A 441 27.79 -27.15 14.14
CA THR A 441 28.57 -26.28 15.03
C THR A 441 28.86 -26.97 16.37
N SER A 442 27.88 -27.69 16.94
CA SER A 442 28.06 -28.43 18.19
C SER A 442 29.03 -29.62 18.05
N ARG A 443 28.86 -30.45 17.01
CA ARG A 443 29.70 -31.62 16.74
C ARG A 443 31.13 -31.20 16.40
N ASN A 444 31.32 -30.15 15.60
CA ASN A 444 32.64 -29.59 15.35
C ASN A 444 33.31 -29.10 16.66
N LYS A 445 32.57 -28.36 17.50
CA LYS A 445 33.09 -27.83 18.79
C LYS A 445 33.44 -28.90 19.83
N PHE A 446 32.67 -29.98 19.92
CA PHE A 446 32.82 -30.98 21.00
C PHE A 446 33.41 -32.33 20.55
N ILE A 447 33.40 -32.64 19.25
CA ILE A 447 33.82 -33.94 18.68
C ILE A 447 34.88 -33.74 17.58
N GLY A 448 34.97 -32.56 16.96
CA GLY A 448 35.93 -32.27 15.87
C GLY A 448 35.56 -32.88 14.52
N PHE A 449 34.33 -33.34 14.34
CA PHE A 449 33.82 -33.97 13.12
C PHE A 449 32.38 -33.54 12.83
N THR A 450 31.97 -33.52 11.56
CA THR A 450 30.61 -33.18 11.13
C THR A 450 29.95 -34.34 10.38
N LEU A 451 28.73 -34.67 10.79
CA LEU A 451 27.81 -35.56 10.07
C LEU A 451 26.83 -34.67 9.31
N GLY A 452 27.05 -34.52 8.00
CA GLY A 452 26.16 -33.72 7.13
C GLY A 452 24.78 -34.37 6.98
N ASN A 453 23.74 -33.54 6.87
CA ASN A 453 22.32 -33.92 6.72
C ASN A 453 21.74 -34.82 7.85
N ASP A 454 22.48 -35.14 8.90
CA ASP A 454 21.98 -35.92 10.04
C ASP A 454 21.49 -35.02 11.16
N THR A 455 20.19 -35.09 11.46
CA THR A 455 19.56 -34.37 12.59
C THR A 455 19.32 -35.24 13.82
N GLU A 456 19.68 -36.54 13.82
CA GLU A 456 19.39 -37.49 14.91
C GLU A 456 20.58 -37.85 15.80
N THR A 457 21.82 -37.92 15.29
CA THR A 457 22.95 -38.41 16.11
C THR A 457 23.41 -37.39 17.16
N LEU A 458 23.03 -37.62 18.42
CA LEU A 458 23.45 -36.82 19.59
C LEU A 458 24.64 -37.43 20.37
N VAL A 459 25.20 -38.55 19.91
CA VAL A 459 26.31 -39.24 20.58
C VAL A 459 27.52 -38.31 20.71
N GLY A 460 28.09 -38.24 21.92
CA GLY A 460 29.26 -37.39 22.23
C GLY A 460 28.93 -35.94 22.60
N LEU A 461 27.67 -35.49 22.50
CA LEU A 461 27.30 -34.12 22.84
C LEU A 461 26.91 -33.97 24.34
N PRO A 462 27.15 -32.81 24.98
CA PRO A 462 26.67 -32.53 26.33
C PRO A 462 25.14 -32.47 26.45
N ARG A 463 24.59 -32.85 27.62
CA ARG A 463 23.14 -32.86 27.90
C ARG A 463 22.40 -31.55 27.56
N PRO A 464 22.91 -30.33 27.82
CA PRO A 464 22.24 -29.09 27.42
C PRO A 464 22.01 -28.96 25.90
N ILE A 465 22.85 -29.61 25.08
CA ILE A 465 22.67 -29.67 23.62
C ILE A 465 21.54 -30.64 23.27
N HIS A 466 21.37 -31.75 24.00
CA HIS A 466 20.22 -32.66 23.81
C HIS A 466 18.90 -31.96 24.13
N GLU A 467 18.87 -31.18 25.21
CA GLU A 467 17.70 -30.36 25.61
C GLU A 467 17.41 -29.25 24.58
N SER A 468 18.47 -28.62 24.04
CA SER A 468 18.37 -27.65 22.95
C SER A 468 17.79 -28.28 21.68
N VAL A 469 18.33 -29.42 21.21
CA VAL A 469 17.83 -30.12 20.01
C VAL A 469 16.40 -30.60 20.20
N LYS A 470 16.04 -31.12 21.38
CA LYS A 470 14.65 -31.49 21.71
C LYS A 470 13.71 -30.29 21.61
N THR A 471 14.15 -29.12 22.09
CA THR A 471 13.38 -27.87 22.03
C THR A 471 13.27 -27.34 20.59
N LEU A 472 14.34 -27.46 19.80
CA LEU A 472 14.35 -27.08 18.37
C LEU A 472 13.42 -28.00 17.55
N LYS A 473 13.48 -29.32 17.77
CA LYS A 473 12.59 -30.30 17.11
C LYS A 473 11.12 -30.10 17.47
N LEU A 474 10.81 -29.75 18.72
CA LEU A 474 9.44 -29.40 19.15
C LEU A 474 8.86 -28.20 18.38
N HIS A 475 9.72 -27.28 17.93
CA HIS A 475 9.35 -26.10 17.15
C HIS A 475 9.69 -26.23 15.65
N LYS A 476 9.97 -27.45 15.16
CA LYS A 476 10.26 -27.71 13.74
C LYS A 476 9.01 -27.41 12.91
N TYR A 477 9.07 -26.36 12.10
CA TYR A 477 8.01 -25.97 11.19
C TYR A 477 8.34 -26.43 9.77
N VAL A 478 7.58 -27.39 9.25
CA VAL A 478 7.59 -27.79 7.84
C VAL A 478 6.52 -27.01 7.09
N SER A 479 6.90 -26.35 5.99
CA SER A 479 6.00 -25.62 5.10
C SER A 479 5.58 -26.46 3.89
N ILE A 480 4.45 -26.11 3.27
CA ILE A 480 3.97 -26.71 2.01
C ILE A 480 5.07 -26.60 0.94
N ALA A 481 5.77 -25.46 0.88
CA ALA A 481 6.86 -25.20 -0.04
C ALA A 481 8.06 -26.16 0.11
N GLU A 482 8.36 -26.63 1.33
CA GLU A 482 9.43 -27.62 1.56
C GLU A 482 8.99 -29.04 1.15
N VAL A 483 7.70 -29.37 1.30
CA VAL A 483 7.13 -30.62 0.77
C VAL A 483 7.12 -30.62 -0.75
N GLN A 484 6.76 -29.49 -1.37
CA GLN A 484 6.77 -29.30 -2.83
C GLN A 484 8.20 -29.45 -3.41
N ILE A 485 9.19 -28.73 -2.85
CA ILE A 485 10.60 -28.89 -3.25
C ILE A 485 11.04 -30.36 -3.14
N LYS A 486 10.67 -31.05 -2.06
CA LYS A 486 11.05 -32.47 -1.87
C LYS A 486 10.39 -33.41 -2.88
N LYS A 487 9.11 -33.17 -3.25
CA LYS A 487 8.42 -33.94 -4.30
C LYS A 487 9.12 -33.77 -5.65
N GLU A 488 9.49 -32.53 -5.98
CA GLU A 488 10.24 -32.19 -7.20
C GLU A 488 11.65 -32.79 -7.22
N GLU A 489 12.38 -32.75 -6.10
CA GLU A 489 13.68 -33.42 -5.96
C GLU A 489 13.56 -34.95 -6.14
N GLU A 490 12.45 -35.57 -5.70
CA GLU A 490 12.16 -37.00 -5.90
C GLU A 490 11.76 -37.33 -7.36
N LEU A 491 10.92 -36.49 -7.97
CA LEU A 491 10.54 -36.60 -9.39
C LEU A 491 11.76 -36.51 -10.32
N GLN A 492 12.67 -35.57 -10.07
CA GLN A 492 13.90 -35.42 -10.84
C GLN A 492 14.87 -36.61 -10.68
N GLN A 493 14.83 -37.32 -9.55
CA GLN A 493 15.64 -38.52 -9.31
C GLN A 493 15.04 -39.78 -9.95
N CYS A 494 13.71 -39.90 -10.05
CA CYS A 494 13.02 -41.12 -10.49
C CYS A 494 11.89 -40.88 -11.53
N PRO A 495 12.13 -40.11 -12.61
CA PRO A 495 11.05 -39.67 -13.51
C PRO A 495 10.32 -40.82 -14.21
N LEU A 496 11.06 -41.88 -14.61
CA LEU A 496 10.48 -43.06 -15.27
C LEU A 496 9.64 -43.95 -14.34
N SER A 497 9.70 -43.74 -13.02
CA SER A 497 9.03 -44.58 -12.01
C SER A 497 7.81 -43.91 -11.38
N LEU A 498 7.71 -42.57 -11.47
CA LEU A 498 6.68 -41.77 -10.81
C LEU A 498 5.58 -41.30 -11.77
N GLY A 499 5.83 -41.32 -13.08
CA GLY A 499 4.85 -40.95 -14.12
C GLY A 499 4.79 -39.45 -14.39
N GLU A 500 3.75 -39.03 -15.12
CA GLU A 500 3.39 -37.61 -15.25
C GLU A 500 2.72 -37.12 -13.96
N GLU A 501 2.94 -35.86 -13.59
CA GLU A 501 2.33 -35.30 -12.38
C GLU A 501 0.88 -34.89 -12.64
N GLU A 502 -0.06 -35.46 -11.87
CA GLU A 502 -1.43 -34.96 -11.79
C GLU A 502 -1.45 -33.57 -11.12
N VAL A 503 -1.50 -32.52 -11.93
CA VAL A 503 -1.63 -31.13 -11.48
C VAL A 503 -3.10 -30.78 -11.28
N GLU A 504 -3.44 -30.24 -10.11
CA GLU A 504 -4.79 -29.76 -9.80
C GLU A 504 -5.06 -28.44 -10.55
N GLU A 505 -6.04 -28.43 -11.48
CA GLU A 505 -6.43 -27.25 -12.28
C GLU A 505 -7.13 -26.17 -11.44
N THR A 506 -6.40 -25.57 -10.50
CA THR A 506 -6.90 -24.46 -9.68
C THR A 506 -6.98 -23.16 -10.51
N PRO A 507 -7.81 -22.17 -10.12
CA PRO A 507 -7.83 -20.86 -10.76
C PRO A 507 -6.46 -20.15 -10.76
N ALA A 508 -5.60 -20.43 -9.76
CA ALA A 508 -4.24 -19.93 -9.71
C ALA A 508 -3.32 -20.61 -10.75
N GLU A 509 -3.56 -21.89 -11.05
CA GLU A 509 -2.84 -22.66 -12.06
C GLU A 509 -3.22 -22.21 -13.47
N ILE A 510 -4.52 -22.15 -13.77
CA ILE A 510 -5.06 -21.70 -15.06
C ILE A 510 -4.52 -20.29 -15.38
N LEU A 511 -4.54 -19.38 -14.41
CA LEU A 511 -3.95 -18.05 -14.55
C LEU A 511 -2.42 -18.11 -14.76
N TYR A 512 -1.68 -18.93 -13.99
CA TYR A 512 -0.23 -19.04 -14.16
C TYR A 512 0.17 -19.56 -15.53
N VAL A 513 -0.47 -20.62 -16.02
CA VAL A 513 -0.20 -21.24 -17.31
C VAL A 513 -0.40 -20.24 -18.45
N GLY A 514 -1.52 -19.49 -18.46
CA GLY A 514 -1.75 -18.44 -19.46
C GLY A 514 -0.89 -17.19 -19.27
N MET A 515 -0.46 -16.88 -18.03
CA MET A 515 0.52 -15.82 -17.81
C MET A 515 1.92 -16.19 -18.33
N LEU A 516 2.30 -17.48 -18.30
CA LEU A 516 3.67 -17.96 -18.46
C LEU A 516 4.38 -17.49 -19.75
N PRO A 517 3.79 -17.53 -20.96
CA PRO A 517 4.48 -17.14 -22.19
C PRO A 517 4.94 -15.68 -22.20
N ASN A 518 4.16 -14.79 -21.58
CA ASN A 518 4.38 -13.34 -21.54
C ASN A 518 4.75 -12.82 -20.15
N LEU A 519 5.04 -13.71 -19.19
CA LEU A 519 5.19 -13.38 -17.76
C LEU A 519 6.23 -12.29 -17.49
N SER A 520 7.35 -12.32 -18.19
CA SER A 520 8.39 -11.29 -18.10
C SER A 520 7.88 -9.91 -18.52
N GLN A 521 7.02 -9.85 -19.56
CA GLN A 521 6.41 -8.62 -20.06
C GLN A 521 5.39 -8.06 -19.07
N TYR A 522 4.50 -8.92 -18.54
CA TYR A 522 3.51 -8.53 -17.52
C TYR A 522 4.18 -7.95 -16.27
N VAL A 523 5.24 -8.61 -15.77
CA VAL A 523 6.03 -8.13 -14.62
C VAL A 523 6.73 -6.80 -14.92
N ILE A 524 7.35 -6.64 -16.09
CA ILE A 524 8.01 -5.38 -16.49
C ILE A 524 7.00 -4.25 -16.66
N ALA A 525 5.81 -4.51 -17.21
CA ALA A 525 4.76 -3.51 -17.40
C ALA A 525 4.21 -3.00 -16.05
N LEU A 526 3.90 -3.88 -15.10
CA LEU A 526 3.49 -3.47 -13.76
C LEU A 526 4.56 -2.62 -13.05
N LEU A 527 5.84 -2.98 -13.15
CA LEU A 527 6.92 -2.21 -12.53
C LEU A 527 7.19 -0.87 -13.24
N LYS A 528 6.99 -0.77 -14.56
CA LYS A 528 7.00 0.50 -15.31
C LYS A 528 5.92 1.46 -14.79
N LEU A 529 4.68 0.99 -14.64
CA LEU A 529 3.55 1.79 -14.15
C LEU A 529 3.78 2.22 -12.69
N LEU A 530 4.26 1.31 -11.84
CA LEU A 530 4.63 1.61 -10.45
C LEU A 530 5.76 2.67 -10.36
N LEU A 531 6.72 2.68 -11.30
CA LEU A 531 7.77 3.69 -11.37
C LEU A 531 7.25 5.07 -11.82
N ALA A 532 6.31 5.13 -12.76
CA ALA A 532 5.69 6.38 -13.21
C ALA A 532 4.81 7.01 -12.10
N ALA A 533 4.05 6.17 -11.38
CA ALA A 533 3.16 6.58 -10.30
C ALA A 533 3.88 6.86 -8.97
N ALA A 534 5.09 6.34 -8.75
CA ALA A 534 5.86 6.60 -7.53
C ALA A 534 6.09 8.12 -7.32
N PRO A 535 5.85 8.70 -6.12
CA PRO A 535 6.01 10.15 -5.91
C PRO A 535 7.44 10.69 -6.07
N THR A 536 8.43 9.80 -6.21
CA THR A 536 9.83 10.15 -6.53
C THR A 536 10.16 10.04 -8.03
N SER A 537 9.16 9.91 -8.92
CA SER A 537 9.35 10.18 -10.35
C SER A 537 9.66 11.66 -10.59
N LYS A 538 10.50 11.96 -11.58
CA LYS A 538 10.73 13.32 -12.06
C LYS A 538 10.13 13.38 -13.46
N ALA A 539 9.54 14.50 -13.88
CA ALA A 539 8.93 14.64 -15.21
C ALA A 539 9.87 14.37 -16.42
N LYS A 540 11.18 14.17 -16.20
CA LYS A 540 12.16 13.71 -17.21
C LYS A 540 12.44 12.19 -17.19
N THR A 541 11.77 11.40 -16.33
CA THR A 541 11.89 9.93 -16.27
C THR A 541 10.66 9.20 -16.81
N ASP A 542 9.61 9.93 -17.17
CA ASP A 542 8.30 9.38 -17.46
C ASP A 542 8.23 9.01 -18.96
N SER A 543 8.68 7.80 -19.27
CA SER A 543 8.64 7.23 -20.63
C SER A 543 7.24 6.79 -21.08
N ILE A 544 6.23 6.92 -20.20
CA ILE A 544 4.84 6.52 -20.38
C ILE A 544 3.96 7.56 -19.68
N ASN A 545 2.98 8.13 -20.38
CA ASN A 545 2.03 9.09 -19.80
C ASN A 545 0.86 8.36 -19.12
N ILE A 546 0.93 8.16 -17.80
CA ILE A 546 -0.17 7.56 -17.03
C ILE A 546 -1.36 8.51 -16.79
N LEU A 547 -1.27 9.80 -17.12
CA LEU A 547 -2.27 10.82 -16.75
C LEU A 547 -3.35 11.08 -17.81
N ALA A 548 -3.38 10.33 -18.91
CA ALA A 548 -4.38 10.47 -19.98
C ALA A 548 -5.84 10.26 -19.49
N ASP A 549 -6.04 9.50 -18.40
CA ASP A 549 -7.34 9.25 -17.72
C ASP A 549 -7.63 10.25 -16.58
N VAL A 550 -6.96 11.42 -16.60
CA VAL A 550 -7.20 12.57 -15.70
C VAL A 550 -7.23 13.91 -16.45
N LEU A 551 -6.38 14.07 -17.47
CA LEU A 551 -6.24 15.34 -18.20
C LEU A 551 -7.47 15.68 -19.06
N PRO A 552 -8.15 16.82 -18.82
CA PRO A 552 -9.27 17.28 -19.64
C PRO A 552 -8.82 17.73 -21.04
N GLU A 553 -9.76 17.88 -21.98
CA GLU A 553 -9.47 18.46 -23.31
C GLU A 553 -9.03 19.92 -23.21
N GLU A 554 -9.76 20.73 -22.44
CA GLU A 554 -9.40 22.12 -22.15
C GLU A 554 -8.73 22.22 -20.77
N MET A 555 -7.52 22.78 -20.74
CA MET A 555 -6.78 23.00 -19.50
C MET A 555 -7.46 24.06 -18.61
N PRO A 556 -7.52 23.86 -17.28
CA PRO A 556 -8.24 24.76 -16.38
C PRO A 556 -7.63 26.17 -16.35
N ILE A 557 -8.46 27.17 -16.64
CA ILE A 557 -8.05 28.59 -16.65
C ILE A 557 -8.06 29.24 -15.27
N THR A 558 -8.74 28.66 -14.27
CA THR A 558 -8.79 29.17 -12.90
C THR A 558 -7.80 28.46 -11.98
N VAL A 559 -7.30 29.18 -10.98
CA VAL A 559 -6.43 28.62 -9.93
C VAL A 559 -7.11 27.45 -9.21
N LEU A 560 -8.41 27.57 -8.91
CA LEU A 560 -9.13 26.57 -8.13
C LEU A 560 -9.39 25.27 -8.91
N GLN A 561 -9.76 25.36 -10.19
CA GLN A 561 -9.84 24.18 -11.06
C GLN A 561 -8.45 23.55 -11.27
N SER A 562 -7.38 24.35 -11.32
CA SER A 562 -6.00 23.85 -11.36
C SER A 562 -5.62 23.12 -10.07
N MET A 563 -6.11 23.56 -8.90
CA MET A 563 -5.94 22.85 -7.62
C MET A 563 -6.74 21.54 -7.60
N LYS A 564 -8.02 21.54 -8.04
CA LYS A 564 -8.83 20.31 -8.23
C LYS A 564 -8.09 19.28 -9.08
N LEU A 565 -7.54 19.71 -10.23
CA LEU A 565 -6.77 18.85 -11.13
C LEU A 565 -5.46 18.35 -10.50
N GLY A 566 -4.73 19.21 -9.76
CA GLY A 566 -3.50 18.82 -9.06
C GLY A 566 -3.72 17.77 -7.97
N ILE A 567 -4.83 17.88 -7.23
CA ILE A 567 -5.27 16.88 -6.24
C ILE A 567 -5.59 15.55 -6.94
N ASP A 568 -6.38 15.58 -8.02
CA ASP A 568 -6.79 14.37 -8.73
C ASP A 568 -5.63 13.65 -9.45
N VAL A 569 -4.67 14.40 -10.00
CA VAL A 569 -3.42 13.84 -10.56
C VAL A 569 -2.60 13.09 -9.50
N ASN A 570 -2.58 13.57 -8.25
CA ASN A 570 -1.93 12.85 -7.15
C ASN A 570 -2.76 11.63 -6.71
N ARG A 571 -4.08 11.80 -6.52
CA ARG A 571 -5.03 10.73 -6.19
C ARG A 571 -4.92 9.56 -7.17
N HIS A 572 -4.89 9.84 -8.47
CA HIS A 572 -4.72 8.87 -9.54
C HIS A 572 -3.40 8.07 -9.41
N LYS A 573 -2.29 8.74 -9.07
CA LYS A 573 -1.01 8.07 -8.80
C LYS A 573 -1.09 7.16 -7.58
N GLU A 574 -1.71 7.61 -6.48
CA GLU A 574 -1.92 6.79 -5.28
C GLU A 574 -2.74 5.52 -5.58
N ILE A 575 -3.82 5.64 -6.36
CA ILE A 575 -4.68 4.52 -6.76
C ILE A 575 -3.91 3.51 -7.62
N ILE A 576 -3.07 3.97 -8.56
CA ILE A 576 -2.20 3.07 -9.34
C ILE A 576 -1.18 2.33 -8.45
N VAL A 577 -0.58 2.99 -7.46
CA VAL A 577 0.33 2.33 -6.50
C VAL A 577 -0.43 1.32 -5.62
N LYS A 578 -1.65 1.67 -5.15
CA LYS A 578 -2.55 0.77 -4.41
C LYS A 578 -2.84 -0.50 -5.21
N ALA A 579 -3.37 -0.36 -6.43
CA ALA A 579 -3.75 -1.48 -7.29
C ALA A 579 -2.55 -2.39 -7.60
N ILE A 580 -1.41 -1.84 -8.05
CA ILE A 580 -0.23 -2.64 -8.42
C ILE A 580 0.38 -3.33 -7.20
N SER A 581 0.47 -2.64 -6.05
CA SER A 581 1.05 -3.24 -4.84
C SER A 581 0.19 -4.38 -4.28
N ALA A 582 -1.14 -4.27 -4.37
CA ALA A 582 -2.05 -5.33 -3.97
C ALA A 582 -2.03 -6.52 -4.95
N LEU A 583 -2.11 -6.24 -6.25
CA LEU A 583 -2.01 -7.24 -7.33
C LEU A 583 -0.73 -8.09 -7.22
N LEU A 584 0.45 -7.44 -7.12
CA LEU A 584 1.73 -8.13 -6.96
C LEU A 584 1.79 -8.95 -5.66
N LEU A 585 1.18 -8.46 -4.56
CA LEU A 585 1.16 -9.19 -3.29
C LEU A 585 0.23 -10.42 -3.34
N LEU A 586 -0.92 -10.33 -4.02
CA LEU A 586 -1.87 -11.43 -4.24
C LEU A 586 -1.27 -12.52 -5.11
N LEU A 587 -0.67 -12.17 -6.26
CA LEU A 587 0.02 -13.13 -7.13
C LEU A 587 1.15 -13.85 -6.36
N LEU A 588 2.00 -13.11 -5.65
CA LEU A 588 3.06 -13.70 -4.81
C LEU A 588 2.55 -14.46 -3.57
N LYS A 589 1.24 -14.41 -3.26
CA LYS A 589 0.58 -15.23 -2.23
C LYS A 589 0.02 -16.51 -2.83
N HIS A 590 -0.86 -16.40 -3.83
CA HIS A 590 -1.56 -17.52 -4.45
C HIS A 590 -0.63 -18.45 -5.21
N LEU A 591 0.27 -17.91 -6.04
CA LEU A 591 1.28 -18.73 -6.74
C LEU A 591 2.27 -19.40 -5.78
N LYS A 592 2.42 -18.92 -4.54
CA LYS A 592 3.22 -19.61 -3.51
C LYS A 592 2.45 -20.73 -2.80
N LEU A 593 1.12 -20.72 -2.91
CA LEU A 593 0.27 -21.78 -2.39
C LEU A 593 0.01 -22.86 -3.45
N SER A 594 -0.17 -22.49 -4.72
CA SER A 594 -0.23 -23.45 -5.85
C SER A 594 1.11 -24.17 -6.00
N HIS A 595 2.17 -23.52 -6.50
CA HIS A 595 3.49 -24.15 -6.52
C HIS A 595 4.69 -23.23 -6.24
N ILE A 596 5.56 -23.66 -5.32
CA ILE A 596 6.77 -22.93 -4.89
C ILE A 596 7.66 -22.43 -6.04
N TYR A 597 7.79 -23.18 -7.13
CA TYR A 597 8.59 -22.74 -8.28
C TYR A 597 7.89 -21.68 -9.15
N GLN A 598 6.56 -21.65 -9.22
CA GLN A 598 5.83 -20.53 -9.86
C GLN A 598 6.12 -19.22 -9.12
N PHE A 599 5.99 -19.25 -7.80
CA PHE A 599 6.39 -18.13 -6.94
C PHE A 599 7.86 -17.73 -7.16
N GLU A 600 8.77 -18.69 -7.34
CA GLU A 600 10.19 -18.39 -7.53
C GLU A 600 10.47 -17.77 -8.91
N VAL A 601 9.84 -18.27 -9.99
CA VAL A 601 9.94 -17.72 -11.35
C VAL A 601 9.42 -16.28 -11.39
N VAL A 602 8.22 -16.02 -10.83
CA VAL A 602 7.68 -14.65 -10.72
C VAL A 602 8.59 -13.76 -9.87
N SER A 603 9.09 -14.27 -8.74
CA SER A 603 10.04 -13.54 -7.88
C SER A 603 11.36 -13.22 -8.59
N GLN A 604 11.83 -14.11 -9.45
CA GLN A 604 13.05 -13.92 -10.24
C GLN A 604 12.85 -12.86 -11.33
N HIS A 605 11.73 -12.89 -12.06
CA HIS A 605 11.38 -11.82 -13.00
C HIS A 605 11.24 -10.46 -12.31
N LEU A 606 10.59 -10.38 -11.13
CA LEU A 606 10.49 -9.15 -10.34
C LEU A 606 11.87 -8.59 -9.94
N VAL A 607 12.78 -9.47 -9.50
CA VAL A 607 14.13 -9.05 -9.08
C VAL A 607 14.98 -8.62 -10.27
N PHE A 608 14.92 -9.33 -11.41
CA PHE A 608 15.62 -8.95 -12.64
C PHE A 608 15.07 -7.63 -13.24
N ALA A 609 13.76 -7.39 -13.14
CA ALA A 609 13.12 -6.14 -13.52
C ALA A 609 13.27 -5.01 -12.47
N ASN A 610 14.22 -5.13 -11.54
CA ASN A 610 14.59 -4.12 -10.54
C ASN A 610 13.49 -3.73 -9.53
N CYS A 611 12.58 -4.65 -9.18
CA CYS A 611 11.55 -4.42 -8.15
C CYS A 611 12.15 -4.03 -6.78
N ILE A 612 13.25 -4.66 -6.35
CA ILE A 612 13.92 -4.32 -5.08
C ILE A 612 14.44 -2.87 -5.09
N PRO A 613 15.25 -2.41 -6.07
CA PRO A 613 15.59 -1.00 -6.24
C PRO A 613 14.38 -0.07 -6.29
N LEU A 614 13.30 -0.44 -6.99
CA LEU A 614 12.10 0.39 -7.13
C LEU A 614 11.39 0.59 -5.79
N ILE A 615 11.19 -0.47 -5.01
CA ILE A 615 10.61 -0.37 -3.65
C ILE A 615 11.51 0.48 -2.74
N LEU A 616 12.83 0.31 -2.80
CA LEU A 616 13.75 1.14 -2.01
C LEU A 616 13.75 2.61 -2.45
N LYS A 617 13.57 2.90 -3.75
CA LYS A 617 13.39 4.26 -4.27
C LYS A 617 12.08 4.87 -3.78
N PHE A 618 10.99 4.10 -3.76
CA PHE A 618 9.69 4.51 -3.22
C PHE A 618 9.81 4.85 -1.73
N PHE A 619 10.48 4.02 -0.93
CA PHE A 619 10.71 4.31 0.49
C PHE A 619 11.74 5.40 0.77
N ASN A 620 12.43 5.94 -0.25
CA ASN A 620 13.41 7.02 -0.10
C ASN A 620 12.79 8.44 -0.09
N GLN A 621 11.59 8.57 0.45
CA GLN A 621 10.83 9.83 0.59
C GLN A 621 10.42 10.09 2.04
N ASN A 622 9.72 11.19 2.33
CA ASN A 622 9.12 11.38 3.65
C ASN A 622 7.82 10.55 3.75
N ILE A 623 7.93 9.37 4.36
CA ILE A 623 6.83 8.41 4.48
C ILE A 623 5.67 8.95 5.34
N MET A 624 5.95 9.78 6.34
CA MET A 624 4.89 10.44 7.12
C MET A 624 4.10 11.43 6.26
N SER A 625 4.79 12.29 5.49
CA SER A 625 4.13 13.23 4.58
C SER A 625 3.36 12.54 3.45
N TYR A 626 3.83 11.39 2.97
CA TYR A 626 3.10 10.58 1.99
C TYR A 626 1.85 9.92 2.61
N ILE A 627 1.95 9.36 3.80
CA ILE A 627 0.82 8.70 4.47
C ILE A 627 -0.23 9.71 4.93
N SER A 628 0.15 10.90 5.40
CA SER A 628 -0.78 11.99 5.73
C SER A 628 -1.05 12.96 4.57
N ALA A 629 -0.87 12.53 3.31
CA ALA A 629 -1.20 13.32 2.14
C ALA A 629 -2.72 13.34 1.88
N LYS A 630 -3.31 14.54 1.83
CA LYS A 630 -4.73 14.74 1.53
C LYS A 630 -4.97 14.91 0.04
N ASN A 631 -5.15 13.80 -0.67
CA ASN A 631 -5.48 13.78 -2.10
C ASN A 631 -6.88 13.20 -2.36
N SER A 632 -7.90 13.70 -1.65
CA SER A 632 -9.32 13.34 -1.84
C SER A 632 -10.21 14.50 -1.43
N ILE A 633 -11.34 14.67 -2.11
CA ILE A 633 -12.29 15.77 -1.94
C ILE A 633 -13.65 15.11 -1.73
N CYS A 634 -14.08 14.97 -0.47
CA CYS A 634 -15.23 14.13 -0.11
C CYS A 634 -16.53 14.54 -0.81
N VAL A 635 -16.73 15.84 -1.06
CA VAL A 635 -17.91 16.36 -1.79
C VAL A 635 -17.93 16.01 -3.29
N LEU A 636 -16.84 15.46 -3.83
CA LEU A 636 -16.72 14.99 -5.22
C LEU A 636 -16.59 13.46 -5.33
N ASP A 637 -16.54 12.74 -4.21
CA ASP A 637 -16.44 11.28 -4.19
C ASP A 637 -17.82 10.65 -4.48
N PHE A 638 -17.86 9.60 -5.31
CA PHE A 638 -19.09 8.87 -5.63
C PHE A 638 -19.43 7.88 -4.49
N PRO A 639 -20.71 7.74 -4.06
CA PRO A 639 -21.94 8.30 -4.63
C PRO A 639 -22.37 9.66 -4.07
N HIS A 640 -21.67 10.22 -3.08
CA HIS A 640 -22.05 11.48 -2.42
C HIS A 640 -22.31 12.62 -3.42
N CYS A 641 -21.42 12.76 -4.41
CA CYS A 641 -21.48 13.81 -5.44
C CYS A 641 -22.62 13.70 -6.47
N VAL A 642 -23.39 12.60 -6.47
CA VAL A 642 -24.58 12.44 -7.34
C VAL A 642 -25.91 12.46 -6.58
N VAL A 643 -25.87 12.43 -5.24
CA VAL A 643 -27.06 12.49 -4.36
C VAL A 643 -27.27 13.91 -3.78
N HIS A 644 -26.17 14.62 -3.50
CA HIS A 644 -26.24 15.93 -2.84
C HIS A 644 -25.92 17.07 -3.81
N GLU A 645 -26.64 18.20 -3.67
CA GLU A 645 -26.33 19.43 -4.41
C GLU A 645 -24.88 19.86 -4.13
N MET A 646 -24.04 19.84 -5.18
CA MET A 646 -22.63 20.14 -5.05
C MET A 646 -22.45 21.62 -4.65
N PRO A 647 -21.79 21.93 -3.51
CA PRO A 647 -21.59 23.30 -3.07
C PRO A 647 -20.71 24.09 -4.05
N GLU A 648 -20.86 25.42 -4.06
CA GLU A 648 -19.96 26.29 -4.84
C GLU A 648 -18.50 25.98 -4.50
N LEU A 649 -17.70 25.75 -5.56
CA LEU A 649 -16.31 25.34 -5.41
C LEU A 649 -15.52 26.47 -4.73
N THR A 650 -15.11 26.24 -3.49
CA THR A 650 -14.36 27.19 -2.65
C THR A 650 -13.08 26.55 -2.14
N ALA A 651 -12.12 27.36 -1.67
CA ALA A 651 -10.91 26.83 -1.05
C ALA A 651 -11.24 25.98 0.20
N GLU A 652 -12.24 26.41 0.98
CA GLU A 652 -12.71 25.69 2.16
C GLU A 652 -13.38 24.35 1.80
N SER A 653 -14.17 24.27 0.71
CA SER A 653 -14.76 23.00 0.25
C SER A 653 -13.75 21.99 -0.32
N LEU A 654 -12.52 22.43 -0.64
CA LEU A 654 -11.42 21.53 -1.03
C LEU A 654 -10.67 20.94 0.19
N GLU A 655 -10.78 21.57 1.36
CA GLU A 655 -10.14 21.10 2.61
C GLU A 655 -11.14 20.45 3.60
N ALA A 656 -12.44 20.67 3.39
CA ALA A 656 -13.52 20.08 4.19
C ALA A 656 -13.71 18.57 3.97
N GLY A 657 -14.20 17.88 5.01
CA GLY A 657 -14.56 16.46 4.99
C GLY A 657 -13.47 15.53 5.53
N ASP A 658 -12.21 15.70 5.12
CA ASP A 658 -11.14 14.79 5.52
C ASP A 658 -10.66 15.05 6.96
N CYS A 659 -11.28 14.39 7.94
CA CYS A 659 -10.81 14.33 9.32
C CYS A 659 -9.82 13.18 9.59
N SER A 660 -9.35 12.46 8.56
CA SER A 660 -8.42 11.34 8.75
C SER A 660 -7.02 11.83 9.15
N GLN A 661 -6.29 10.98 9.87
CA GLN A 661 -4.88 11.21 10.21
C GLN A 661 -3.94 10.67 9.12
N PHE A 662 -4.46 9.87 8.18
CA PHE A 662 -3.73 9.18 7.14
C PHE A 662 -4.65 8.80 5.97
N CYS A 663 -4.12 8.86 4.75
CA CYS A 663 -4.71 8.27 3.56
C CYS A 663 -4.59 6.74 3.60
N TRP A 664 -5.73 6.03 3.57
CA TRP A 664 -5.79 4.56 3.58
C TRP A 664 -4.98 3.95 2.43
N ARG A 665 -5.13 4.47 1.20
CA ARG A 665 -4.41 4.01 -0.01
C ARG A 665 -2.89 3.99 0.19
N ASN A 666 -2.35 5.04 0.82
CA ASN A 666 -0.91 5.23 0.97
C ASN A 666 -0.32 4.33 2.06
N LEU A 667 -1.04 4.15 3.17
CA LEU A 667 -0.65 3.21 4.23
C LEU A 667 -0.75 1.75 3.76
N PHE A 668 -1.84 1.37 3.08
CA PHE A 668 -2.03 0.07 2.45
C PHE A 668 -0.93 -0.24 1.43
N SER A 669 -0.61 0.72 0.55
CA SER A 669 0.48 0.63 -0.42
C SER A 669 1.84 0.40 0.24
N CYS A 670 2.17 1.18 1.28
CA CYS A 670 3.40 1.00 2.05
C CYS A 670 3.51 -0.40 2.66
N ILE A 671 2.45 -0.89 3.30
CA ILE A 671 2.41 -2.25 3.87
C ILE A 671 2.59 -3.30 2.77
N ASN A 672 1.89 -3.18 1.64
CA ASN A 672 1.99 -4.13 0.54
C ASN A 672 3.40 -4.21 -0.07
N LEU A 673 4.03 -3.05 -0.32
CA LEU A 673 5.39 -2.99 -0.87
C LEU A 673 6.43 -3.55 0.11
N LEU A 674 6.30 -3.34 1.43
CA LEU A 674 7.15 -4.00 2.43
C LEU A 674 6.93 -5.51 2.47
N ARG A 675 5.67 -5.99 2.38
CA ARG A 675 5.36 -7.43 2.33
C ARG A 675 5.90 -8.10 1.06
N ILE A 676 5.92 -7.40 -0.08
CA ILE A 676 6.59 -7.85 -1.32
C ILE A 676 8.10 -7.92 -1.11
N LEU A 677 8.73 -6.86 -0.59
CA LEU A 677 10.18 -6.81 -0.34
C LEU A 677 10.64 -7.95 0.58
N ASN A 678 9.89 -8.22 1.64
CA ASN A 678 10.09 -9.34 2.56
C ASN A 678 9.94 -10.69 1.83
N LYS A 679 8.86 -10.90 1.06
CA LYS A 679 8.66 -12.12 0.26
C LYS A 679 9.81 -12.40 -0.70
N LEU A 680 10.33 -11.38 -1.40
CA LEU A 680 11.41 -11.55 -2.37
C LEU A 680 12.76 -11.90 -1.71
N THR A 681 13.05 -11.32 -0.55
CA THR A 681 14.40 -11.37 0.09
C THR A 681 14.53 -12.39 1.22
N LYS A 682 13.42 -12.80 1.86
CA LYS A 682 13.43 -13.73 3.00
C LYS A 682 14.09 -15.07 2.65
N TRP A 683 15.14 -15.41 3.40
CA TRP A 683 15.98 -16.59 3.22
C TRP A 683 16.70 -16.71 1.85
N LYS A 684 16.82 -15.62 1.08
CA LYS A 684 17.50 -15.59 -0.23
C LYS A 684 18.76 -14.74 -0.15
N HIS A 685 19.87 -15.34 0.32
CA HIS A 685 21.12 -14.62 0.64
C HIS A 685 21.59 -13.64 -0.46
N SER A 686 21.56 -14.02 -1.73
CA SER A 686 21.92 -13.13 -2.86
C SER A 686 21.04 -11.87 -2.92
N ARG A 687 19.72 -12.00 -2.71
CA ARG A 687 18.76 -10.89 -2.67
C ARG A 687 18.90 -10.08 -1.37
N THR A 688 19.29 -10.72 -0.25
CA THR A 688 19.67 -10.01 0.98
C THR A 688 20.92 -9.15 0.76
N MET A 689 21.93 -9.65 0.04
CA MET A 689 23.14 -8.88 -0.29
C MET A 689 22.83 -7.68 -1.20
N MET A 690 21.83 -7.76 -2.10
CA MET A 690 21.33 -6.59 -2.84
C MET A 690 20.84 -5.48 -1.90
N LEU A 691 20.13 -5.82 -0.80
CA LEU A 691 19.70 -4.82 0.19
C LEU A 691 20.88 -4.07 0.84
N VAL A 692 22.01 -4.76 1.04
CA VAL A 692 23.25 -4.15 1.55
C VAL A 692 23.87 -3.21 0.51
N VAL A 693 23.98 -3.66 -0.75
CA VAL A 693 24.50 -2.84 -1.88
C VAL A 693 23.69 -1.56 -2.07
N PHE A 694 22.36 -1.62 -2.00
CA PHE A 694 21.48 -0.45 -2.10
C PHE A 694 21.37 0.36 -0.80
N LYS A 695 22.17 0.06 0.23
CA LYS A 695 22.20 0.76 1.54
C LYS A 695 20.79 0.92 2.13
N SER A 696 19.99 -0.14 2.12
CA SER A 696 18.57 -0.10 2.46
C SER A 696 18.26 0.25 3.92
N ALA A 697 19.17 -0.05 4.86
CA ALA A 697 18.94 0.11 6.30
C ALA A 697 18.45 1.52 6.72
N PRO A 698 19.11 2.64 6.36
CA PRO A 698 18.59 4.00 6.63
C PRO A 698 17.34 4.39 5.84
N ILE A 699 16.99 3.66 4.78
CA ILE A 699 15.70 3.83 4.07
C ILE A 699 14.59 3.17 4.88
N LEU A 700 14.75 1.89 5.23
CA LEU A 700 13.77 1.11 5.98
C LEU A 700 13.62 1.62 7.43
N LYS A 701 14.69 2.09 8.10
CA LYS A 701 14.57 2.74 9.43
C LYS A 701 13.72 4.02 9.41
N ARG A 702 13.60 4.71 8.26
CA ARG A 702 12.66 5.85 8.13
C ARG A 702 11.21 5.40 7.95
N ALA A 703 10.95 4.28 7.26
CA ALA A 703 9.61 3.71 7.18
C ALA A 703 9.07 3.28 8.56
N LEU A 704 9.95 2.74 9.42
CA LEU A 704 9.63 2.40 10.82
C LEU A 704 9.29 3.62 11.73
N LYS A 705 9.31 4.87 11.23
CA LYS A 705 8.74 6.02 11.97
C LYS A 705 7.20 6.00 12.00
N VAL A 706 6.56 5.27 11.08
CA VAL A 706 5.12 5.06 11.06
C VAL A 706 4.75 4.08 12.18
N LYS A 707 3.98 4.53 13.19
CA LYS A 707 3.51 3.67 14.28
C LYS A 707 2.31 2.82 13.86
N GLN A 708 2.55 1.87 12.95
CA GLN A 708 1.61 0.80 12.59
C GLN A 708 2.33 -0.56 12.62
N ALA A 709 1.74 -1.55 13.30
CA ALA A 709 2.33 -2.88 13.52
C ALA A 709 2.46 -3.76 12.26
N MET A 710 1.79 -3.38 11.16
CA MET A 710 1.87 -4.06 9.86
C MET A 710 3.08 -3.64 9.00
N MET A 711 3.89 -2.65 9.44
CA MET A 711 5.09 -2.16 8.76
C MET A 711 6.39 -2.60 9.45
#